data_AF-A0A838P332-F1
#
_entry.id   AF-A0A838P332-F1
#
_cell.length_a   1.000
_cell.length_b   1.000
_cell.length_c   1.000
_cell.angle_alpha   90.00
_cell.angle_beta   90.00
_cell.angle_gamma   90.00
#
_symmetry.space_group_name_H-M   'P 1'
#
loop_
_entity.id
_entity.type
_entity.pdbx_description
1 polymer ?
#
loop_
_entity_poly.entity_id
_entity_poly.type
_entity_poly.pdbx_seq_one_letter_code
_entity_poly.pdbx_strand_id
1 'polypeptide(L)'
;MARQAYPYRQLQRAEFDEVVQMLSQGFETRRGRRGAMVHHDTVNQRLRGRRGARMVAITAGGAIPDNADYRVVLEPEGTFIGTVNEDFAVESLAGDIFQLGNLSWRIQRVQQGVVRVEDARGQPPTIPFWLGEAPARSAELSGAVAELRGEMDDRLSEGAGAAHWIESSRLPGAASAQLIEYLGESRRLLGALPSQQTIVAERFFDESGGMQLVIHAPFGSRVNRAWGLALRKRFCRQFNFELQAAATEEAVLLSLGTQHSFPLETVFRFLHPDTVGDILIQALLDAPMFGTHWRWNASIALALPRMRGGRKVAPQIQRMQAEDLLAAAFPDAAACLENIPGDREIPGHPLVRQTIDDCVHEVMDLDGLITVLRRIHAGEIRCIARDLPEPSPLAHEILNAKPYAFLDDAPLEERRTQAVYTRRAFEPSSADDLGALDPAAIERVRDEAWPEVQNADELHDALLTSGFLTESEGTAGRPGESWLGYWRELAESRRAYRVEAGDAHRALWVAAERMPEIMLLTEPGSRAGAIRELFRGRLGILGPTTAARVAEPLGLPAIEAEAALAALEAEGVVLRGRFTTVSGSAPAELEWCERRLLARIHRYTLNRLRAEIEPVSSADFMRFLFAWQRMDPEHRVRGLEGLAAIVAQLDGFELPAAAWESDVLAARCEEYDPALLDTLCLTGRVAWGRLSGGNSAGPIKTTPIALFLREHAGDWLAGKDAPQSSLSSYAERVQEVLQQRGASFFHELVAASGLLATQVEQALGELAGHGLVTSDSFAGLRALITPASKRKPLDGVRRRHRTAPFGIESAGRWALIVAPAAAGQPDPRPTDLYARTLLHRYGVVFKRVLAREAGAPAWRELLLAYRRLEARGEIRGGRFVAGMSGEQFALPEEVGQLRAIRRLQGGGGLVAVGAADPLNLTGIITPGERVPGAVRNRILYRDGVPVMALEAGKARSLVSNLSAPEAGLIQALVRKRSTPALRSYLGLGGVSAAAAPLPRRPRRRRSSTEKK
;
A
#
# COMPACT_ATOMS: atom_id res chain seq x y z
N MET A 1 41.72 -24.43 -35.80
CA MET A 1 41.57 -24.67 -34.35
C MET A 1 40.35 -23.94 -33.79
N ALA A 2 40.28 -22.59 -33.79
CA ALA A 2 39.12 -21.86 -33.25
C ALA A 2 37.77 -22.25 -33.89
N ARG A 3 37.68 -22.29 -35.22
CA ARG A 3 36.46 -22.71 -35.97
C ARG A 3 35.95 -24.14 -35.68
N GLN A 4 36.73 -24.99 -34.99
CA GLN A 4 36.27 -26.31 -34.58
C GLN A 4 35.36 -26.26 -33.34
N ALA A 5 35.39 -25.17 -32.56
CA ALA A 5 34.49 -24.97 -31.44
C ALA A 5 33.15 -24.35 -31.91
N TYR A 6 32.04 -24.80 -31.33
CA TYR A 6 30.69 -24.40 -31.76
C TYR A 6 30.47 -22.88 -31.77
N PRO A 7 30.86 -22.08 -30.75
CA PRO A 7 30.65 -20.63 -30.76
C PRO A 7 31.39 -19.89 -31.89
N TYR A 8 32.55 -20.41 -32.33
CA TYR A 8 33.41 -19.74 -33.32
C TYR A 8 33.32 -20.37 -34.71
N ARG A 9 32.35 -21.26 -34.96
CA ARG A 9 32.24 -22.01 -36.22
C ARG A 9 32.10 -21.12 -37.46
N GLN A 10 31.51 -19.93 -37.31
CA GLN A 10 31.33 -18.93 -38.37
C GLN A 10 32.35 -17.77 -38.33
N LEU A 11 33.27 -17.75 -37.36
CA LEU A 11 34.22 -16.63 -37.14
C LEU A 11 35.02 -16.34 -38.42
N GLN A 12 34.99 -15.11 -38.93
CA GLN A 12 35.74 -14.74 -40.13
C GLN A 12 37.22 -14.55 -39.82
N ARG A 13 38.07 -14.74 -40.85
CA ARG A 13 39.51 -14.61 -40.66
C ARG A 13 39.92 -13.19 -40.26
N ALA A 14 39.31 -12.18 -40.88
CA ALA A 14 39.57 -10.78 -40.57
C ALA A 14 39.28 -10.45 -39.09
N GLU A 15 38.14 -10.92 -38.56
CA GLU A 15 37.76 -10.71 -37.15
C GLU A 15 38.74 -11.39 -36.18
N PHE A 16 39.22 -12.58 -36.53
CA PHE A 16 40.26 -13.25 -35.75
C PHE A 16 41.57 -12.44 -35.75
N ASP A 17 41.97 -11.92 -36.92
CA ASP A 17 43.19 -11.13 -37.06
C ASP A 17 43.10 -9.79 -36.29
N GLU A 18 41.92 -9.17 -36.20
CA GLU A 18 41.65 -7.98 -35.36
C GLU A 18 41.86 -8.27 -33.87
N VAL A 19 41.36 -9.40 -33.36
CA VAL A 19 41.57 -9.80 -31.96
C VAL A 19 43.05 -10.09 -31.69
N VAL A 20 43.73 -10.77 -32.62
CA VAL A 20 45.18 -11.00 -32.54
C VAL A 20 45.95 -9.68 -32.54
N GLN A 21 45.55 -8.73 -33.38
CA GLN A 21 46.13 -7.40 -33.44
C GLN A 21 45.95 -6.66 -32.12
N MET A 22 44.74 -6.64 -31.57
CA MET A 22 44.43 -6.05 -30.26
C MET A 22 45.31 -6.65 -29.15
N LEU A 23 45.41 -7.98 -29.07
CA LEU A 23 46.22 -8.66 -28.05
C LEU A 23 47.74 -8.50 -28.26
N SER A 24 48.19 -8.21 -29.49
CA SER A 24 49.59 -7.95 -29.82
C SER A 24 49.98 -6.50 -29.54
N GLN A 25 49.14 -5.55 -29.94
CA GLN A 25 49.35 -4.12 -29.77
C GLN A 25 49.07 -3.69 -28.32
N GLY A 26 48.11 -4.32 -27.64
CA GLY A 26 47.65 -3.88 -26.33
C GLY A 26 46.84 -2.59 -26.44
N PHE A 27 46.74 -1.85 -25.34
CA PHE A 27 45.97 -0.62 -25.22
C PHE A 27 46.92 0.54 -24.94
N GLU A 28 46.78 1.62 -25.70
CA GLU A 28 47.49 2.87 -25.45
C GLU A 28 46.66 3.71 -24.47
N THR A 29 47.14 3.80 -23.24
CA THR A 29 46.58 4.73 -22.23
C THR A 29 47.50 5.93 -22.10
N ARG A 30 47.09 6.98 -21.36
CA ARG A 30 47.99 8.09 -20.96
C ARG A 30 49.28 7.64 -20.28
N ARG A 31 49.36 6.37 -19.83
CA ARG A 31 50.53 5.75 -19.18
C ARG A 31 51.33 4.83 -20.12
N GLY A 32 51.14 4.94 -21.43
CA GLY A 32 51.82 4.18 -22.49
C GLY A 32 51.16 2.86 -22.86
N ARG A 33 51.80 2.12 -23.77
CA ARG A 33 51.36 0.80 -24.28
C ARG A 33 51.34 -0.25 -23.17
N ARG A 34 50.16 -0.74 -22.78
CA ARG A 34 49.94 -1.78 -21.74
C ARG A 34 49.01 -2.87 -22.24
N GLY A 35 48.96 -4.02 -21.56
CA GLY A 35 47.99 -5.09 -21.88
C GLY A 35 48.29 -5.93 -23.14
N ALA A 36 49.45 -5.76 -23.78
CA ALA A 36 49.88 -6.64 -24.87
C ALA A 36 50.27 -8.04 -24.34
N MET A 37 49.50 -9.06 -24.70
CA MET A 37 49.62 -10.43 -24.19
C MET A 37 50.37 -11.36 -25.15
N VAL A 38 50.34 -11.04 -26.45
CA VAL A 38 50.91 -11.88 -27.51
C VAL A 38 51.97 -11.10 -28.28
N HIS A 39 52.95 -11.81 -28.81
CA HIS A 39 53.89 -11.33 -29.81
C HIS A 39 53.46 -11.89 -31.16
N HIS A 40 53.09 -10.99 -32.09
CA HIS A 40 52.70 -11.35 -33.45
C HIS A 40 53.84 -11.02 -34.41
N ASP A 41 54.45 -12.07 -34.97
CA ASP A 41 55.38 -11.99 -36.08
C ASP A 41 54.58 -12.14 -37.38
N THR A 42 54.27 -11.02 -38.02
CA THR A 42 53.46 -10.96 -39.25
C THR A 42 54.21 -11.51 -40.46
N VAL A 43 55.55 -11.43 -40.46
CA VAL A 43 56.40 -11.91 -41.56
C VAL A 43 56.38 -13.44 -41.61
N ASN A 44 56.58 -14.09 -40.46
CA ASN A 44 56.60 -15.54 -40.36
C ASN A 44 55.25 -16.15 -39.96
N GLN A 45 54.20 -15.32 -39.82
CA GLN A 45 52.85 -15.70 -39.37
C GLN A 45 52.87 -16.52 -38.06
N ARG A 46 53.64 -16.06 -37.06
CA ARG A 46 53.82 -16.75 -35.77
C ARG A 46 53.27 -15.94 -34.60
N LEU A 47 52.51 -16.61 -33.74
CA LEU A 47 52.01 -16.07 -32.47
C LEU A 47 52.72 -16.73 -31.30
N ARG A 48 53.24 -15.91 -30.36
CA ARG A 48 53.90 -16.39 -29.14
C ARG A 48 53.43 -15.59 -27.93
N GLY A 49 53.19 -16.25 -26.80
CA GLY A 49 52.86 -15.52 -25.56
C GLY A 49 54.01 -14.65 -25.09
N ARG A 50 53.73 -13.41 -24.67
CA ARG A 50 54.72 -12.54 -24.04
C ARG A 50 55.06 -13.03 -22.63
N ARG A 51 56.21 -12.57 -22.10
CA ARG A 51 56.62 -12.89 -20.72
C ARG A 51 55.54 -12.41 -19.73
N GLY A 52 55.03 -13.32 -18.90
CA GLY A 52 53.96 -13.04 -17.94
C GLY A 52 52.54 -13.36 -18.43
N ALA A 53 52.31 -13.49 -19.75
CA ALA A 53 50.98 -13.74 -20.30
C ALA A 53 50.35 -15.04 -19.80
N ARG A 54 51.15 -16.12 -19.68
CA ARG A 54 50.71 -17.40 -19.10
C ARG A 54 50.21 -17.26 -17.66
N MET A 55 50.91 -16.47 -16.83
CA MET A 55 50.53 -16.30 -15.42
C MET A 55 49.21 -15.55 -15.30
N VAL A 56 49.02 -14.50 -16.10
CA VAL A 56 47.76 -13.73 -16.14
C VAL A 56 46.62 -14.61 -16.62
N ALA A 57 46.80 -15.40 -17.68
CA ALA A 57 45.76 -16.30 -18.17
C ALA A 57 45.33 -17.36 -17.14
N ILE A 58 46.27 -17.90 -16.35
CA ILE A 58 45.96 -18.87 -15.28
C ILE A 58 45.26 -18.21 -14.09
N THR A 59 45.64 -16.99 -13.72
CA THR A 59 45.19 -16.33 -12.48
C THR A 59 43.97 -15.43 -12.67
N ALA A 60 43.73 -14.93 -13.88
CA ALA A 60 42.65 -14.01 -14.22
C ALA A 60 41.74 -14.53 -15.34
N GLY A 61 42.03 -15.70 -15.92
CA GLY A 61 41.18 -16.34 -16.92
C GLY A 61 39.88 -16.91 -16.35
N GLY A 62 38.97 -17.27 -17.26
CA GLY A 62 37.62 -17.74 -16.95
C GLY A 62 36.55 -16.83 -17.56
N ALA A 63 35.34 -17.37 -17.74
CA ALA A 63 34.21 -16.65 -18.36
C ALA A 63 33.24 -16.06 -17.32
N ILE A 64 33.27 -16.53 -16.07
CA ILE A 64 32.40 -16.00 -15.01
C ILE A 64 32.93 -14.61 -14.62
N PRO A 65 32.11 -13.55 -14.69
CA PRO A 65 32.50 -12.21 -14.28
C PRO A 65 32.75 -12.14 -12.77
N ASP A 66 33.62 -11.22 -12.34
CA ASP A 66 33.78 -10.92 -10.92
C ASP A 66 32.63 -10.00 -10.48
N ASN A 67 31.62 -10.57 -9.82
CA ASN A 67 30.66 -9.78 -9.07
C ASN A 67 31.37 -9.25 -7.81
N ALA A 68 31.33 -7.94 -7.61
CA ALA A 68 31.96 -7.31 -6.48
C ALA A 68 31.06 -7.46 -5.27
N ASP A 69 31.50 -8.26 -4.30
CA ASP A 69 30.77 -8.45 -3.06
C ASP A 69 31.39 -7.60 -1.94
N TYR A 70 30.54 -6.90 -1.20
CA TYR A 70 30.89 -6.27 0.07
C TYR A 70 30.79 -7.29 1.18
N ARG A 71 31.80 -7.33 2.05
CA ARG A 71 31.78 -8.18 3.24
C ARG A 71 30.84 -7.58 4.28
N VAL A 72 29.89 -8.36 4.76
CA VAL A 72 29.05 -7.97 5.89
C VAL A 72 29.74 -8.40 7.18
N VAL A 73 29.98 -7.43 8.06
CA VAL A 73 30.71 -7.62 9.32
C VAL A 73 29.85 -7.15 10.49
N LEU A 74 29.58 -8.04 11.43
CA LEU A 74 28.89 -7.77 12.68
C LEU A 74 29.78 -6.95 13.62
N GLU A 75 29.22 -5.88 14.18
CA GLU A 75 29.81 -5.05 15.23
C GLU A 75 29.09 -5.30 16.58
N PRO A 76 29.80 -5.24 17.72
CA PRO A 76 31.22 -4.87 17.89
C PRO A 76 32.22 -6.02 17.68
N GLU A 77 31.76 -7.26 17.49
CA GLU A 77 32.62 -8.46 17.49
C GLU A 77 33.56 -8.54 16.27
N GLY A 78 33.33 -7.73 15.24
CA GLY A 78 34.10 -7.74 13.99
C GLY A 78 33.92 -9.03 13.18
N THR A 79 32.85 -9.79 13.43
CA THR A 79 32.65 -11.13 12.88
C THR A 79 32.09 -11.06 11.46
N PHE A 80 32.70 -11.77 10.51
CA PHE A 80 32.19 -11.87 9.15
C PHE A 80 30.96 -12.78 9.11
N ILE A 81 29.82 -12.26 8.63
CA ILE A 81 28.55 -12.99 8.62
C ILE A 81 28.07 -13.38 7.21
N GLY A 82 28.61 -12.75 6.16
CA GLY A 82 28.34 -13.10 4.77
C GLY A 82 28.68 -11.96 3.80
N THR A 83 28.19 -12.04 2.57
CA THR A 83 28.42 -11.01 1.54
C THR A 83 27.11 -10.44 1.01
N VAL A 84 27.17 -9.20 0.53
CA VAL A 84 26.11 -8.55 -0.25
C VAL A 84 26.72 -7.97 -1.51
N ASN A 85 25.92 -7.86 -2.57
CA ASN A 85 26.34 -7.26 -3.84
C ASN A 85 26.74 -5.78 -3.64
N GLU A 86 27.68 -5.30 -4.45
CA GLU A 86 28.20 -3.94 -4.48
C GLU A 86 27.11 -2.89 -4.70
N ASP A 87 26.20 -3.09 -5.65
CA ASP A 87 25.14 -2.11 -5.94
C ASP A 87 24.23 -1.92 -4.73
N PHE A 88 23.82 -3.03 -4.11
CA PHE A 88 23.07 -3.03 -2.86
C PHE A 88 23.81 -2.28 -1.74
N ALA A 89 25.11 -2.54 -1.57
CA ALA A 89 25.89 -1.92 -0.50
C ALA A 89 26.08 -0.41 -0.71
N VAL A 90 26.21 0.05 -1.96
CA VAL A 90 26.40 1.46 -2.30
C VAL A 90 25.11 2.26 -2.16
N GLU A 91 23.97 1.67 -2.50
CA GLU A 91 22.65 2.31 -2.40
C GLU A 91 22.06 2.30 -0.98
N SER A 92 22.60 1.47 -0.09
CA SER A 92 22.10 1.34 1.28
C SER A 92 22.58 2.46 2.21
N LEU A 93 21.69 2.92 3.10
CA LEU A 93 21.97 3.96 4.10
C LEU A 93 22.22 3.37 5.50
N ALA A 94 22.86 4.16 6.37
CA ALA A 94 22.97 3.82 7.79
C ALA A 94 21.59 3.84 8.46
N GLY A 95 21.25 2.76 9.15
CA GLY A 95 19.94 2.52 9.74
C GLY A 95 19.08 1.54 8.97
N ASP A 96 19.41 1.25 7.70
CA ASP A 96 18.66 0.27 6.89
C ASP A 96 18.81 -1.15 7.42
N ILE A 97 17.73 -1.92 7.30
CA ILE A 97 17.63 -3.28 7.77
C ILE A 97 17.47 -4.20 6.57
N PHE A 98 18.31 -5.22 6.48
CA PHE A 98 18.23 -6.23 5.43
C PHE A 98 18.36 -7.64 6.00
N GLN A 99 17.93 -8.64 5.22
CA GLN A 99 18.05 -10.03 5.62
C GLN A 99 19.26 -10.69 4.98
N LEU A 100 20.03 -11.41 5.79
CA LEU A 100 21.12 -12.26 5.36
C LEU A 100 20.97 -13.62 6.07
N GLY A 101 20.62 -14.65 5.31
CA GLY A 101 20.12 -15.91 5.87
C GLY A 101 18.73 -15.73 6.49
N ASN A 102 18.52 -16.27 7.70
CA ASN A 102 17.26 -16.14 8.45
C ASN A 102 17.25 -14.99 9.45
N LEU A 103 18.32 -14.20 9.51
CA LEU A 103 18.52 -13.12 10.47
C LEU A 103 18.45 -11.76 9.77
N SER A 104 17.98 -10.76 10.51
CA SER A 104 17.84 -9.39 10.02
C SER A 104 18.94 -8.54 10.64
N TRP A 105 19.60 -7.75 9.81
CA TRP A 105 20.80 -6.99 10.16
C TRP A 105 20.57 -5.51 9.87
N ARG A 106 20.92 -4.63 10.81
CA ARG A 106 20.84 -3.18 10.64
C ARG A 106 22.21 -2.63 10.26
N ILE A 107 22.28 -1.88 9.18
CA ILE A 107 23.48 -1.21 8.70
C ILE A 107 23.86 -0.08 9.66
N GLN A 108 25.06 -0.15 10.20
CA GLN A 108 25.66 0.93 10.99
C GLN A 108 26.39 1.92 10.08
N ARG A 109 27.16 1.38 9.13
CA ARG A 109 27.93 2.15 8.16
C ARG A 109 28.38 1.28 7.00
N VAL A 110 28.50 1.89 5.82
CA VAL A 110 29.12 1.28 4.64
C VAL A 110 30.53 1.88 4.46
N GLN A 111 31.52 1.01 4.27
CA GLN A 111 32.92 1.36 4.00
C GLN A 111 33.38 0.68 2.71
N GLN A 112 34.55 1.04 2.17
CA GLN A 112 35.08 0.46 0.93
C GLN A 112 35.18 -1.09 1.01
N GLY A 113 34.24 -1.77 0.36
CA GLY A 113 34.14 -3.24 0.32
C GLY A 113 33.64 -3.92 1.60
N VAL A 114 33.12 -3.17 2.59
CA VAL A 114 32.62 -3.71 3.87
C VAL A 114 31.35 -2.98 4.32
N VAL A 115 30.28 -3.72 4.59
CA VAL A 115 29.08 -3.23 5.28
C VAL A 115 29.15 -3.65 6.74
N ARG A 116 29.15 -2.70 7.66
CA ARG A 116 29.19 -2.96 9.11
C ARG A 116 27.78 -2.94 9.65
N VAL A 117 27.39 -3.99 10.36
CA VAL A 117 26.01 -4.21 10.79
C VAL A 117 25.91 -4.58 12.26
N GLU A 118 24.73 -4.39 12.84
CA GLU A 118 24.33 -4.96 14.13
C GLU A 118 23.09 -5.86 13.95
N ASP A 119 22.82 -6.75 14.90
CA ASP A 119 21.61 -7.59 14.88
C ASP A 119 20.35 -6.72 15.02
N ALA A 120 19.46 -6.77 14.02
CA ALA A 120 18.19 -6.06 14.03
C ALA A 120 17.10 -6.78 14.83
N ARG A 121 17.41 -7.91 15.48
CA ARG A 121 16.55 -8.70 16.38
C ARG A 121 15.22 -9.10 15.74
N GLY A 122 15.28 -9.47 14.46
CA GLY A 122 14.12 -9.89 13.67
C GLY A 122 13.20 -8.74 13.23
N GLN A 123 13.67 -7.48 13.29
CA GLN A 123 12.96 -6.38 12.64
C GLN A 123 12.84 -6.64 11.12
N PRO A 124 11.67 -6.33 10.53
CA PRO A 124 11.48 -6.54 9.10
C PRO A 124 12.48 -5.69 8.30
N PRO A 125 12.98 -6.20 7.16
CA PRO A 125 13.89 -5.44 6.32
C PRO A 125 13.22 -4.15 5.83
N THR A 126 13.95 -3.02 5.88
CA THR A 126 13.51 -1.72 5.35
C THR A 126 13.81 -1.59 3.87
N ILE A 127 14.81 -2.32 3.38
CA ILE A 127 15.18 -2.38 1.95
C ILE A 127 14.78 -3.73 1.35
N PRO A 128 14.18 -3.75 0.15
CA PRO A 128 13.71 -4.98 -0.47
C PRO A 128 14.87 -5.95 -0.74
N PHE A 129 14.58 -7.21 -0.43
CA PHE A 129 15.46 -8.37 -0.45
C PHE A 129 16.30 -8.53 -1.74
N TRP A 130 17.56 -8.94 -1.52
CA TRP A 130 18.62 -9.23 -2.48
C TRP A 130 18.18 -10.17 -3.62
N LEU A 131 18.65 -9.92 -4.84
CA LEU A 131 18.43 -10.80 -5.99
C LEU A 131 19.78 -11.29 -6.51
N GLY A 132 19.93 -12.60 -6.58
CA GLY A 132 20.81 -13.20 -7.60
C GLY A 132 20.22 -12.90 -8.98
N GLU A 133 21.06 -12.93 -10.01
CA GLU A 133 20.64 -12.84 -11.42
C GLU A 133 19.62 -13.96 -11.73
N ALA A 134 18.33 -13.69 -11.53
CA ALA A 134 17.29 -14.54 -12.09
C ALA A 134 17.24 -14.25 -13.59
N PRO A 135 17.38 -15.27 -14.46
CA PRO A 135 17.29 -15.05 -15.89
C PRO A 135 15.91 -14.49 -16.25
N ALA A 136 15.87 -13.66 -17.30
CA ALA A 136 14.62 -13.22 -17.89
C ALA A 136 13.74 -14.40 -18.32
N ARG A 137 12.43 -14.18 -18.43
CA ARG A 137 11.51 -15.20 -18.93
C ARG A 137 11.92 -15.62 -20.35
N SER A 138 11.93 -16.94 -20.60
CA SER A 138 12.23 -17.45 -21.95
C SER A 138 11.10 -17.12 -22.92
N ALA A 139 11.40 -17.11 -24.22
CA ALA A 139 10.41 -16.85 -25.26
C ALA A 139 9.23 -17.83 -25.21
N GLU A 140 9.50 -19.11 -24.92
CA GLU A 140 8.47 -20.16 -24.81
C GLU A 140 7.53 -19.91 -23.62
N LEU A 141 8.07 -19.53 -22.46
CA LEU A 141 7.26 -19.24 -21.29
C LEU A 141 6.47 -17.93 -21.46
N SER A 142 7.05 -16.92 -22.10
CA SER A 142 6.32 -15.70 -22.50
C SER A 142 5.17 -16.03 -23.45
N GLY A 143 5.40 -16.91 -24.43
CA GLY A 143 4.38 -17.42 -25.35
C GLY A 143 3.23 -18.10 -24.60
N ALA A 144 3.53 -19.07 -23.74
CA ALA A 144 2.52 -19.80 -22.97
C ALA A 144 1.66 -18.90 -22.06
N VAL A 145 2.28 -17.89 -21.42
CA VAL A 145 1.54 -16.90 -20.60
C VAL A 145 0.63 -16.03 -21.48
N ALA A 146 1.12 -15.61 -22.64
CA ALA A 146 0.34 -14.79 -23.57
C ALA A 146 -0.83 -15.56 -24.21
N GLU A 147 -0.64 -16.84 -24.54
CA GLU A 147 -1.69 -17.75 -25.01
C GLU A 147 -2.79 -17.90 -23.96
N LEU A 148 -2.41 -18.15 -22.69
CA LEU A 148 -3.34 -18.23 -21.58
C LEU A 148 -4.19 -16.94 -21.43
N ARG A 149 -3.56 -15.77 -21.59
CA ARG A 149 -4.28 -14.48 -21.56
C ARG A 149 -5.20 -14.30 -22.76
N GLY A 150 -4.77 -14.70 -23.96
CA GLY A 150 -5.58 -14.68 -25.17
C GLY A 150 -6.84 -15.55 -25.03
N GLU A 151 -6.68 -16.80 -24.61
CA GLU A 151 -7.80 -17.71 -24.35
C GLU A 151 -8.76 -17.17 -23.28
N MET A 152 -8.22 -16.49 -22.26
CA MET A 152 -9.04 -15.84 -21.25
C MET A 152 -9.83 -14.64 -21.81
N ASP A 153 -9.22 -13.84 -22.69
CA ASP A 153 -9.89 -12.69 -23.32
C ASP A 153 -11.10 -13.14 -24.14
N ASP A 154 -10.92 -14.19 -24.95
CA ASP A 154 -11.96 -14.78 -25.78
C ASP A 154 -13.11 -15.28 -24.90
N ARG A 155 -12.82 -16.05 -23.85
CA ARG A 155 -13.84 -16.60 -22.94
C ARG A 155 -14.58 -15.54 -22.13
N LEU A 156 -13.88 -14.49 -21.70
CA LEU A 156 -14.50 -13.36 -21.00
C LEU A 156 -15.37 -12.53 -21.96
N SER A 157 -15.05 -12.50 -23.25
CA SER A 157 -15.86 -11.82 -24.27
C SER A 157 -17.20 -12.52 -24.52
N GLU A 158 -17.22 -13.85 -24.44
CA GLU A 158 -18.40 -14.69 -24.71
C GLU A 158 -19.37 -14.80 -23.50
N GLY A 159 -19.02 -14.25 -22.34
CA GLY A 159 -19.91 -14.08 -21.18
C GLY A 159 -20.23 -15.35 -20.38
N ALA A 160 -19.91 -16.56 -20.88
CA ALA A 160 -20.08 -17.82 -20.15
C ALA A 160 -19.06 -18.87 -20.59
N GLY A 161 -18.03 -19.11 -19.77
CA GLY A 161 -17.04 -20.18 -20.04
C GLY A 161 -15.73 -20.06 -19.26
N ALA A 162 -15.34 -18.85 -18.83
CA ALA A 162 -14.10 -18.63 -18.07
C ALA A 162 -14.10 -19.35 -16.71
N ALA A 163 -15.21 -19.31 -15.96
CA ALA A 163 -15.31 -19.97 -14.66
C ALA A 163 -15.15 -21.49 -14.76
N HIS A 164 -15.88 -22.13 -15.68
CA HIS A 164 -15.83 -23.58 -15.87
C HIS A 164 -14.46 -24.06 -16.38
N TRP A 165 -13.83 -23.27 -17.25
CA TRP A 165 -12.49 -23.60 -17.77
C TRP A 165 -11.42 -23.54 -16.69
N ILE A 166 -11.42 -22.52 -15.82
CA ILE A 166 -10.44 -22.43 -14.73
C ILE A 166 -10.71 -23.48 -13.64
N GLU A 167 -11.97 -23.84 -13.38
CA GLU A 167 -12.32 -24.96 -12.50
C GLU A 167 -11.73 -26.28 -13.00
N SER A 168 -11.63 -26.47 -14.32
CA SER A 168 -10.97 -27.65 -14.91
C SER A 168 -9.45 -27.68 -14.71
N SER A 169 -8.83 -26.53 -14.41
CA SER A 169 -7.38 -26.36 -14.21
C SER A 169 -6.85 -26.85 -12.86
N ARG A 170 -7.68 -27.51 -12.04
CA ARG A 170 -7.38 -27.96 -10.65
C ARG A 170 -6.96 -26.83 -9.69
N LEU A 171 -7.21 -25.57 -10.05
CA LEU A 171 -6.99 -24.45 -9.15
C LEU A 171 -8.06 -24.46 -8.05
N PRO A 172 -7.71 -24.08 -6.80
CA PRO A 172 -8.71 -23.88 -5.77
C PRO A 172 -9.74 -22.84 -6.22
N GLY A 173 -11.04 -23.08 -6.00
CA GLY A 173 -12.11 -22.18 -6.49
C GLY A 173 -11.94 -20.71 -6.08
N ALA A 174 -11.34 -20.43 -4.92
CA ALA A 174 -11.00 -19.07 -4.50
C ALA A 174 -9.93 -18.39 -5.39
N ALA A 175 -8.92 -19.15 -5.82
CA ALA A 175 -7.91 -18.66 -6.76
C ALA A 175 -8.51 -18.45 -8.15
N SER A 176 -9.40 -19.34 -8.59
CA SER A 176 -10.13 -19.21 -9.86
C SER A 176 -10.98 -17.94 -9.88
N ALA A 177 -11.77 -17.70 -8.83
CA ALA A 177 -12.62 -16.52 -8.73
C ALA A 177 -11.80 -15.22 -8.77
N GLN A 178 -10.68 -15.16 -8.02
CA GLN A 178 -9.81 -13.99 -8.00
C GLN A 178 -9.16 -13.72 -9.36
N LEU A 179 -8.75 -14.76 -10.08
CA LEU A 179 -8.17 -14.62 -11.42
C LEU A 179 -9.18 -14.06 -12.42
N ILE A 180 -10.42 -14.57 -12.40
CA ILE A 180 -11.51 -14.09 -13.25
C ILE A 180 -11.84 -12.64 -12.95
N GLU A 181 -11.95 -12.28 -11.67
CA GLU A 181 -12.27 -10.92 -11.26
C GLU A 181 -11.17 -9.94 -11.70
N TYR A 182 -9.90 -10.30 -11.46
CA TYR A 182 -8.75 -9.47 -11.81
C TYR A 182 -8.61 -9.26 -13.33
N LEU A 183 -8.72 -10.33 -14.12
CA LEU A 183 -8.60 -10.24 -15.58
C LEU A 183 -9.88 -9.67 -16.22
N GLY A 184 -11.06 -10.00 -15.68
CA GLY A 184 -12.33 -9.44 -16.12
C GLY A 184 -12.37 -7.92 -15.99
N GLU A 185 -11.91 -7.38 -14.87
CA GLU A 185 -11.83 -5.95 -14.64
C GLU A 185 -10.78 -5.28 -15.55
N SER A 186 -9.62 -5.92 -15.71
CA SER A 186 -8.57 -5.43 -16.62
C SER A 186 -9.06 -5.34 -18.06
N ARG A 187 -9.76 -6.38 -18.53
CA ARG A 187 -10.37 -6.41 -19.87
C ARG A 187 -11.43 -5.33 -20.02
N ARG A 188 -12.25 -5.09 -19.00
CA ARG A 188 -13.30 -4.07 -19.02
C ARG A 188 -12.73 -2.67 -19.23
N LEU A 189 -11.63 -2.34 -18.56
CA LEU A 189 -10.96 -1.04 -18.66
C LEU A 189 -10.15 -0.88 -19.95
N LEU A 190 -9.37 -1.90 -20.32
CA LEU A 190 -8.48 -1.86 -21.47
C LEU A 190 -9.21 -2.14 -22.81
N GLY A 191 -10.33 -2.84 -22.75
CA GLY A 191 -11.13 -3.34 -23.88
C GLY A 191 -10.69 -4.71 -24.41
N ALA A 192 -9.50 -5.19 -24.04
CA ALA A 192 -8.98 -6.52 -24.32
C ALA A 192 -7.87 -6.86 -23.32
N LEU A 193 -7.57 -8.14 -23.12
CA LEU A 193 -6.38 -8.56 -22.39
C LEU A 193 -5.13 -8.54 -23.29
N PRO A 194 -3.98 -8.03 -22.80
CA PRO A 194 -2.73 -8.05 -23.55
C PRO A 194 -2.20 -9.47 -23.81
N SER A 195 -1.77 -9.74 -25.05
CA SER A 195 -1.17 -10.98 -25.54
C SER A 195 -0.08 -10.68 -26.58
N GLN A 196 0.53 -11.70 -27.21
CA GLN A 196 1.50 -11.51 -28.31
C GLN A 196 0.83 -11.19 -29.66
N GLN A 197 -0.50 -11.19 -29.70
CA GLN A 197 -1.33 -10.81 -30.85
C GLN A 197 -2.06 -9.49 -30.59
N THR A 198 -2.21 -9.07 -29.33
CA THR A 198 -2.85 -7.81 -28.94
C THR A 198 -2.00 -7.06 -27.92
N ILE A 199 -1.49 -5.90 -28.30
CA ILE A 199 -0.73 -5.00 -27.41
C ILE A 199 -1.63 -3.83 -27.03
N VAL A 200 -1.61 -3.46 -25.75
CA VAL A 200 -2.39 -2.33 -25.24
C VAL A 200 -1.47 -1.27 -24.67
N ALA A 201 -1.59 -0.04 -25.15
CA ALA A 201 -0.98 1.14 -24.54
C ALA A 201 -2.06 1.86 -23.73
N GLU A 202 -1.85 1.98 -22.42
CA GLU A 202 -2.67 2.82 -21.56
C GLU A 202 -1.89 4.05 -21.10
N ARG A 203 -2.59 5.18 -20.95
CA ARG A 203 -2.04 6.41 -20.41
C ARG A 203 -2.97 6.98 -19.35
N PHE A 204 -2.44 7.35 -18.19
CA PHE A 204 -3.20 7.87 -17.06
C PHE A 204 -2.43 8.93 -16.27
N PHE A 205 -3.12 9.71 -15.44
CA PHE A 205 -2.51 10.83 -14.70
C PHE A 205 -1.67 10.38 -13.51
N ASP A 206 -0.62 11.16 -13.21
CA ASP A 206 0.08 11.12 -11.92
C ASP A 206 -0.28 12.35 -11.05
N GLU A 207 0.01 12.29 -9.75
CA GLU A 207 -0.31 13.35 -8.80
C GLU A 207 0.43 14.66 -9.07
N SER A 208 1.62 14.58 -9.68
CA SER A 208 2.40 15.76 -10.06
C SER A 208 1.77 16.51 -11.24
N GLY A 209 0.75 15.92 -11.89
CA GLY A 209 0.02 16.49 -13.01
C GLY A 209 0.57 16.10 -14.38
N GLY A 210 1.60 15.25 -14.44
CA GLY A 210 1.98 14.60 -15.69
C GLY A 210 1.21 13.30 -15.88
N MET A 211 1.71 12.44 -16.76
CA MET A 211 1.07 11.18 -17.10
C MET A 211 2.06 10.03 -17.05
N GLN A 212 1.55 8.83 -16.88
CA GLN A 212 2.30 7.60 -17.08
C GLN A 212 1.75 6.91 -18.32
N LEU A 213 2.66 6.43 -19.16
CA LEU A 213 2.36 5.60 -20.31
C LEU A 213 2.84 4.18 -20.03
N VAL A 214 1.93 3.22 -20.07
CA VAL A 214 2.23 1.79 -19.91
C VAL A 214 1.86 1.06 -21.20
N ILE A 215 2.83 0.38 -21.80
CA ILE A 215 2.63 -0.52 -22.95
C ILE A 215 2.65 -1.96 -22.41
N HIS A 216 1.49 -2.60 -22.38
CA HIS A 216 1.34 -4.00 -22.01
C HIS A 216 1.76 -4.90 -23.18
N ALA A 217 2.90 -5.57 -23.00
CA ALA A 217 3.62 -6.29 -24.04
C ALA A 217 4.24 -7.57 -23.43
N PRO A 218 3.52 -8.70 -23.39
CA PRO A 218 3.98 -9.94 -22.76
C PRO A 218 4.99 -10.72 -23.65
N PHE A 219 6.06 -10.04 -24.10
CA PHE A 219 7.16 -10.63 -24.87
C PHE A 219 8.36 -11.01 -23.99
N GLY A 220 8.34 -10.62 -22.71
CA GLY A 220 9.44 -10.84 -21.77
C GLY A 220 10.39 -9.64 -21.67
N SER A 221 11.15 -9.61 -20.58
CA SER A 221 11.91 -8.43 -20.16
C SER A 221 13.05 -8.08 -21.10
N ARG A 222 13.64 -9.04 -21.82
CA ARG A 222 14.72 -8.77 -22.80
C ARG A 222 14.25 -7.92 -23.97
N VAL A 223 13.11 -8.29 -24.57
CA VAL A 223 12.48 -7.52 -25.65
C VAL A 223 11.95 -6.18 -25.11
N ASN A 224 11.31 -6.20 -23.95
CA ASN A 224 10.73 -4.99 -23.35
C ASN A 224 11.79 -3.97 -22.90
N ARG A 225 12.96 -4.41 -22.41
CA ARG A 225 14.11 -3.53 -22.11
C ARG A 225 14.61 -2.84 -23.37
N ALA A 226 14.81 -3.59 -24.45
CA ALA A 226 15.20 -3.04 -25.75
C ALA A 226 14.18 -2.00 -26.23
N TRP A 227 12.89 -2.34 -26.14
CA TRP A 227 11.81 -1.45 -26.55
C TRP A 227 11.78 -0.16 -25.72
N GLY A 228 11.82 -0.29 -24.39
CA GLY A 228 11.79 0.85 -23.47
C GLY A 228 12.97 1.79 -23.65
N LEU A 229 14.20 1.26 -23.80
CA LEU A 229 15.40 2.08 -24.04
C LEU A 229 15.34 2.81 -25.39
N ALA A 230 14.94 2.10 -26.45
CA ALA A 230 14.81 2.70 -27.78
C ALA A 230 13.73 3.80 -27.79
N LEU A 231 12.58 3.58 -27.14
CA LEU A 231 11.54 4.60 -26.99
C LEU A 231 12.07 5.80 -26.19
N ARG A 232 12.70 5.57 -25.03
CA ARG A 232 13.28 6.65 -24.20
C ARG A 232 14.22 7.54 -25.03
N LYS A 233 15.10 6.95 -25.83
CA LYS A 233 16.01 7.72 -26.72
C LYS A 233 15.26 8.44 -27.83
N ARG A 234 14.24 7.83 -28.42
CA ARG A 234 13.40 8.46 -29.45
C ARG A 234 12.66 9.69 -28.91
N PHE A 235 12.11 9.60 -27.71
CA PHE A 235 11.49 10.73 -27.02
C PHE A 235 12.52 11.83 -26.71
N CYS A 236 13.71 11.46 -26.21
CA CYS A 236 14.78 12.41 -25.96
C CYS A 236 15.16 13.21 -27.23
N ARG A 237 15.31 12.55 -28.37
CA ARG A 237 15.61 13.23 -29.65
C ARG A 237 14.48 14.16 -30.14
N GLN A 238 13.23 13.82 -29.85
CA GLN A 238 12.08 14.58 -30.34
C GLN A 238 11.71 15.76 -29.42
N PHE A 239 11.86 15.60 -28.10
CA PHE A 239 11.39 16.56 -27.10
C PHE A 239 12.53 17.19 -26.27
N ASN A 240 13.79 16.82 -26.54
CA ASN A 240 14.99 17.26 -25.82
C ASN A 240 14.89 17.08 -24.29
N PHE A 241 14.32 15.95 -23.87
CA PHE A 241 14.13 15.61 -22.46
C PHE A 241 14.23 14.09 -22.24
N GLU A 242 14.95 13.68 -21.20
CA GLU A 242 15.05 12.26 -20.85
C GLU A 242 13.91 11.82 -19.94
N LEU A 243 13.22 10.76 -20.33
CA LEU A 243 12.12 10.20 -19.56
C LEU A 243 12.64 9.14 -18.57
N GLN A 244 12.02 9.08 -17.39
CA GLN A 244 12.11 7.91 -16.51
C GLN A 244 11.39 6.74 -17.19
N ALA A 245 12.00 5.56 -17.15
CA ALA A 245 11.49 4.39 -17.85
C ALA A 245 11.70 3.09 -17.07
N ALA A 246 10.78 2.14 -17.22
CA ALA A 246 10.89 0.80 -16.66
C ALA A 246 10.45 -0.26 -17.67
N ALA A 247 10.96 -1.48 -17.52
CA ALA A 247 10.53 -2.64 -18.29
C ALA A 247 10.48 -3.89 -17.40
N THR A 248 9.35 -4.61 -17.47
CA THR A 248 9.15 -5.91 -16.83
C THR A 248 8.91 -6.98 -17.89
N GLU A 249 8.62 -8.20 -17.45
CA GLU A 249 8.23 -9.30 -18.35
C GLU A 249 6.92 -9.01 -19.10
N GLU A 250 6.07 -8.15 -18.53
CA GLU A 250 4.70 -7.93 -18.97
C GLU A 250 4.48 -6.56 -19.63
N ALA A 251 5.32 -5.57 -19.33
CA ALA A 251 5.08 -4.20 -19.76
C ALA A 251 6.33 -3.32 -19.87
N VAL A 252 6.17 -2.20 -20.56
CA VAL A 252 7.10 -1.06 -20.62
C VAL A 252 6.40 0.17 -20.06
N LEU A 253 7.07 0.94 -19.21
CA LEU A 253 6.56 2.17 -18.62
C LEU A 253 7.44 3.36 -19.01
N LEU A 254 6.81 4.49 -19.36
CA LEU A 254 7.43 5.78 -19.60
C LEU A 254 6.69 6.86 -18.80
N SER A 255 7.42 7.62 -17.98
CA SER A 255 6.85 8.75 -17.24
C SER A 255 6.90 10.03 -18.06
N LEU A 256 5.74 10.55 -18.41
CA LEU A 256 5.56 11.73 -19.27
C LEU A 256 5.35 13.00 -18.43
N GLY A 257 6.19 14.01 -18.64
CA GLY A 257 5.93 15.39 -18.17
C GLY A 257 4.72 16.05 -18.85
N THR A 258 4.28 17.19 -18.33
CA THR A 258 3.10 17.96 -18.79
C THR A 258 3.22 18.51 -20.22
N GLN A 259 4.44 18.62 -20.73
CA GLN A 259 4.77 19.09 -22.07
C GLN A 259 4.66 17.99 -23.14
N HIS A 260 4.60 16.71 -22.76
CA HIS A 260 4.59 15.60 -23.71
C HIS A 260 3.16 15.25 -24.11
N SER A 261 2.75 15.75 -25.26
CA SER A 261 1.41 15.55 -25.80
C SER A 261 1.45 14.96 -27.21
N PHE A 262 0.73 13.87 -27.42
CA PHE A 262 0.59 13.17 -28.69
C PHE A 262 -0.64 12.25 -28.68
N PRO A 263 -1.20 11.87 -29.84
CA PRO A 263 -2.25 10.85 -29.92
C PRO A 263 -1.67 9.50 -29.50
N LEU A 264 -2.28 8.83 -28.53
CA LEU A 264 -1.67 7.67 -27.89
C LEU A 264 -1.36 6.52 -28.87
N GLU A 265 -2.20 6.34 -29.89
CA GLU A 265 -2.03 5.35 -30.95
C GLU A 265 -0.75 5.52 -31.77
N THR A 266 -0.16 6.71 -31.82
CA THR A 266 1.08 6.92 -32.58
C THR A 266 2.29 6.27 -31.92
N VAL A 267 2.21 5.95 -30.62
CA VAL A 267 3.33 5.37 -29.86
C VAL A 267 3.84 4.06 -30.46
N PHE A 268 2.93 3.24 -31.02
CA PHE A 268 3.26 1.96 -31.64
C PHE A 268 4.12 2.11 -32.91
N ARG A 269 4.16 3.32 -33.49
CA ARG A 269 4.90 3.64 -34.72
C ARG A 269 6.07 4.60 -34.49
N PHE A 270 6.41 4.92 -33.23
CA PHE A 270 7.55 5.80 -32.93
C PHE A 270 8.91 5.19 -33.28
N LEU A 271 8.99 3.85 -33.31
CA LEU A 271 10.18 3.11 -33.71
C LEU A 271 9.91 2.38 -35.03
N HIS A 272 10.89 2.42 -35.94
CA HIS A 272 10.86 1.68 -37.20
C HIS A 272 11.80 0.47 -37.13
N PRO A 273 11.41 -0.72 -37.62
CA PRO A 273 12.24 -1.93 -37.54
C PRO A 273 13.62 -1.78 -38.20
N ASP A 274 13.73 -0.96 -39.24
CA ASP A 274 15.01 -0.78 -39.97
C ASP A 274 15.99 0.17 -39.26
N THR A 275 15.51 1.02 -38.35
CA THR A 275 16.35 2.04 -37.67
C THR A 275 16.45 1.82 -36.16
N VAL A 276 15.69 0.88 -35.59
CA VAL A 276 15.64 0.68 -34.14
C VAL A 276 16.99 0.23 -33.57
N GLY A 277 17.78 -0.53 -34.33
CA GLY A 277 19.11 -0.97 -33.92
C GLY A 277 20.03 0.21 -33.61
N ASP A 278 20.13 1.17 -34.52
CA ASP A 278 20.97 2.36 -34.34
C ASP A 278 20.51 3.22 -33.16
N ILE A 279 19.19 3.40 -33.01
CA ILE A 279 18.60 4.14 -31.88
C ILE A 279 18.92 3.44 -30.55
N LEU A 280 18.75 2.11 -30.50
CA LEU A 280 18.99 1.33 -29.29
C LEU A 280 20.47 1.35 -28.91
N ILE A 281 21.39 1.25 -29.87
CA ILE A 281 22.82 1.32 -29.59
C ILE A 281 23.15 2.70 -28.99
N GLN A 282 22.64 3.80 -29.56
CA GLN A 282 22.86 5.14 -29.00
C GLN A 282 22.21 5.33 -27.61
N ALA A 283 21.12 4.61 -27.32
CA ALA A 283 20.49 4.60 -25.99
C ALA A 283 21.31 3.79 -24.97
N LEU A 284 21.85 2.66 -25.40
CA LEU A 284 22.62 1.72 -24.59
C LEU A 284 23.90 2.36 -24.04
N LEU A 285 24.56 3.24 -24.80
CA LEU A 285 25.83 3.86 -24.37
C LEU A 285 25.68 4.70 -23.09
N ASP A 286 24.49 5.24 -22.83
CA ASP A 286 24.17 5.99 -21.61
C ASP A 286 23.55 5.09 -20.52
N ALA A 287 23.32 3.81 -20.81
CA ALA A 287 22.67 2.89 -19.89
C ALA A 287 23.70 2.23 -18.93
N PRO A 288 23.36 2.03 -17.64
CA PRO A 288 24.28 1.47 -16.65
C PRO A 288 24.86 0.11 -17.02
N MET A 289 24.06 -0.70 -17.71
CA MET A 289 24.45 -2.05 -18.13
C MET A 289 25.67 -2.06 -19.05
N PHE A 290 25.88 -1.00 -19.86
CA PHE A 290 27.01 -0.93 -20.78
C PHE A 290 28.35 -0.90 -20.04
N GLY A 291 28.48 -0.07 -19.01
CA GLY A 291 29.70 0.02 -18.21
C GLY A 291 30.02 -1.29 -17.47
N THR A 292 28.98 -1.99 -17.00
CA THR A 292 29.13 -3.30 -16.35
C THR A 292 29.63 -4.36 -17.31
N HIS A 293 28.98 -4.52 -18.47
CA HIS A 293 29.38 -5.49 -19.50
C HIS A 293 30.74 -5.15 -20.12
N TRP A 294 31.06 -3.86 -20.28
CA TRP A 294 32.39 -3.41 -20.71
C TRP A 294 33.47 -3.95 -19.77
N ARG A 295 33.28 -3.78 -18.45
CA ARG A 295 34.22 -4.28 -17.44
C ARG A 295 34.35 -5.80 -17.51
N TRP A 296 33.24 -6.53 -17.65
CA TRP A 296 33.24 -7.99 -17.77
C TRP A 296 34.05 -8.45 -18.98
N ASN A 297 33.80 -7.87 -20.15
CA ASN A 297 34.51 -8.19 -21.38
C ASN A 297 35.99 -7.81 -21.31
N ALA A 298 36.32 -6.65 -20.76
CA ALA A 298 37.70 -6.24 -20.54
C ALA A 298 38.45 -7.21 -19.59
N SER A 299 37.78 -7.72 -18.55
CA SER A 299 38.35 -8.72 -17.63
C SER A 299 38.51 -10.10 -18.28
N ILE A 300 37.51 -10.57 -19.03
CA ILE A 300 37.53 -11.87 -19.72
C ILE A 300 38.60 -11.87 -20.82
N ALA A 301 38.74 -10.76 -21.54
CA ALA A 301 39.78 -10.57 -22.56
C ALA A 301 41.19 -10.37 -21.98
N LEU A 302 41.35 -10.42 -20.65
CA LEU A 302 42.61 -10.19 -19.93
C LEU A 302 43.20 -8.77 -20.12
N ALA A 303 42.42 -7.84 -20.66
CA ALA A 303 42.79 -6.43 -20.77
C ALA A 303 42.86 -5.79 -19.37
N LEU A 304 41.96 -6.22 -18.48
CA LEU A 304 41.90 -5.82 -17.09
C LEU A 304 42.21 -7.02 -16.17
N PRO A 305 43.45 -7.16 -15.68
CA PRO A 305 43.83 -8.34 -14.88
C PRO A 305 43.16 -8.33 -13.50
N ARG A 306 42.48 -9.42 -13.16
CA ARG A 306 41.80 -9.63 -11.85
C ARG A 306 42.78 -9.69 -10.66
N MET A 307 44.00 -10.14 -10.93
CA MET A 307 45.06 -10.35 -9.94
C MET A 307 46.31 -9.54 -10.31
N ARG A 308 46.94 -8.88 -9.33
CA ARG A 308 48.21 -8.18 -9.51
C ARG A 308 49.13 -8.45 -8.32
N GLY A 309 50.36 -8.92 -8.60
CA GLY A 309 51.34 -9.24 -7.56
C GLY A 309 50.87 -10.33 -6.59
N GLY A 310 50.06 -11.29 -7.06
CA GLY A 310 49.53 -12.38 -6.24
C GLY A 310 48.34 -12.01 -5.35
N ARG A 311 47.77 -10.80 -5.49
CA ARG A 311 46.58 -10.34 -4.75
C ARG A 311 45.45 -9.95 -5.70
N LYS A 312 44.19 -10.13 -5.28
CA LYS A 312 43.01 -9.68 -6.04
C LYS A 312 43.00 -8.16 -6.09
N VAL A 313 42.77 -7.60 -7.26
CA VAL A 313 42.60 -6.15 -7.44
C VAL A 313 41.25 -5.75 -6.85
N ALA A 314 41.23 -4.70 -6.01
CA ALA A 314 40.00 -4.22 -5.41
C ALA A 314 38.98 -3.77 -6.50
N PRO A 315 37.68 -4.06 -6.36
CA PRO A 315 36.67 -3.73 -7.37
C PRO A 315 36.62 -2.26 -7.80
N GLN A 316 36.79 -1.33 -6.86
CA GLN A 316 36.83 0.10 -7.14
C GLN A 316 37.99 0.47 -8.10
N ILE A 317 39.16 -0.13 -7.88
CA ILE A 317 40.31 0.06 -8.77
C ILE A 317 40.07 -0.60 -10.13
N GLN A 318 39.37 -1.74 -10.17
CA GLN A 318 38.97 -2.35 -11.44
C GLN A 318 38.00 -1.44 -12.22
N ARG A 319 37.06 -0.76 -11.56
CA ARG A 319 36.13 0.20 -12.20
C ARG A 319 36.88 1.38 -12.81
N MET A 320 37.71 2.06 -12.03
CA MET A 320 38.53 3.18 -12.53
C MET A 320 39.41 2.77 -13.72
N GLN A 321 40.01 1.57 -13.67
CA GLN A 321 40.82 1.07 -14.78
C GLN A 321 39.99 0.67 -16.00
N ALA A 322 38.77 0.16 -15.80
CA ALA A 322 37.85 -0.13 -16.89
C ALA A 322 37.37 1.16 -17.58
N GLU A 323 37.10 2.22 -16.83
CA GLU A 323 36.78 3.55 -17.33
C GLU A 323 37.96 4.17 -18.10
N ASP A 324 39.17 4.14 -17.54
CA ASP A 324 40.39 4.58 -18.23
C ASP A 324 40.60 3.83 -19.55
N LEU A 325 40.29 2.54 -19.59
CA LEU A 325 40.37 1.69 -20.78
C LEU A 325 39.26 2.03 -21.78
N LEU A 326 38.04 2.31 -21.31
CA LEU A 326 36.91 2.73 -22.15
C LEU A 326 37.25 4.04 -22.84
N ALA A 327 37.76 5.04 -22.10
CA ALA A 327 38.15 6.33 -22.66
C ALA A 327 39.27 6.21 -23.73
N ALA A 328 40.10 5.18 -23.64
CA ALA A 328 41.14 4.91 -24.64
C ALA A 328 40.60 4.17 -25.89
N ALA A 329 39.69 3.21 -25.70
CA ALA A 329 39.15 2.38 -26.77
C ALA A 329 37.92 3.01 -27.47
N PHE A 330 37.17 3.83 -26.75
CA PHE A 330 35.96 4.53 -27.18
C PHE A 330 35.85 5.92 -26.52
N PRO A 331 36.61 6.91 -27.03
CA PRO A 331 36.66 8.26 -26.45
C PRO A 331 35.29 8.94 -26.34
N ASP A 332 34.44 8.82 -27.36
CA ASP A 332 33.10 9.43 -27.40
C ASP A 332 32.15 8.91 -26.30
N ALA A 333 32.31 7.66 -25.85
CA ALA A 333 31.53 7.11 -24.74
C ALA A 333 31.91 7.74 -23.39
N ALA A 334 33.15 8.24 -23.25
CA ALA A 334 33.63 8.93 -22.06
C ALA A 334 33.59 10.47 -22.19
N ALA A 335 33.22 10.99 -23.36
CA ALA A 335 33.21 12.41 -23.64
C ALA A 335 31.97 13.10 -23.04
N CYS A 336 32.12 14.38 -22.68
CA CYS A 336 31.00 15.21 -22.27
C CYS A 336 30.03 15.36 -23.45
N LEU A 337 28.74 15.09 -23.23
CA LEU A 337 27.69 15.20 -24.25
C LEU A 337 27.63 16.59 -24.90
N GLU A 338 27.95 17.66 -24.16
CA GLU A 338 27.99 19.03 -24.69
C GLU A 338 29.02 19.22 -25.81
N ASN A 339 30.04 18.36 -25.90
CA ASN A 339 31.10 18.46 -26.90
C ASN A 339 30.89 17.52 -28.10
N ILE A 340 29.80 16.74 -28.14
CA ILE A 340 29.51 15.80 -29.23
C ILE A 340 28.34 16.34 -30.05
N PRO A 341 28.56 16.76 -31.31
CA PRO A 341 27.47 17.14 -32.19
C PRO A 341 26.83 15.89 -32.81
N GLY A 342 25.61 15.55 -32.37
CA GLY A 342 24.83 14.44 -32.95
C GLY A 342 25.10 13.09 -32.28
N ASP A 343 25.12 12.02 -33.08
CA ASP A 343 25.29 10.65 -32.60
C ASP A 343 26.76 10.32 -32.35
N ARG A 344 27.04 9.50 -31.31
CA ARG A 344 28.41 9.08 -30.98
C ARG A 344 28.96 8.16 -32.07
N GLU A 345 30.19 8.38 -32.49
CA GLU A 345 30.85 7.53 -33.48
C GLU A 345 31.39 6.26 -32.80
N ILE A 346 30.87 5.10 -33.19
CA ILE A 346 31.25 3.82 -32.58
C ILE A 346 32.54 3.31 -33.22
N PRO A 347 33.63 3.11 -32.46
CA PRO A 347 34.89 2.63 -32.99
C PRO A 347 34.82 1.15 -33.36
N GLY A 348 35.53 0.75 -34.42
CA GLY A 348 35.71 -0.65 -34.84
C GLY A 348 36.59 -1.50 -33.92
N HIS A 349 36.57 -1.26 -32.61
CA HIS A 349 37.41 -1.97 -31.63
C HIS A 349 36.74 -3.29 -31.19
N PRO A 350 37.45 -4.44 -31.17
CA PRO A 350 36.84 -5.74 -30.86
C PRO A 350 36.10 -5.82 -29.53
N LEU A 351 36.64 -5.23 -28.45
CA LEU A 351 35.96 -5.19 -27.14
C LEU A 351 34.68 -4.34 -27.15
N VAL A 352 34.67 -3.24 -27.92
CA VAL A 352 33.51 -2.34 -27.98
C VAL A 352 32.39 -3.06 -28.72
N ARG A 353 32.72 -3.67 -29.88
CA ARG A 353 31.80 -4.50 -30.65
C ARG A 353 31.22 -5.65 -29.82
N GLN A 354 32.06 -6.40 -29.10
CA GLN A 354 31.57 -7.51 -28.25
C GLN A 354 30.68 -6.99 -27.11
N THR A 355 31.03 -5.85 -26.50
CA THR A 355 30.22 -5.28 -25.41
C THR A 355 28.86 -4.81 -25.89
N ILE A 356 28.81 -4.16 -27.05
CA ILE A 356 27.54 -3.80 -27.69
C ILE A 356 26.75 -5.07 -27.99
N ASP A 357 27.36 -6.06 -28.64
CA ASP A 357 26.74 -7.34 -29.00
C ASP A 357 26.11 -8.05 -27.80
N ASP A 358 26.86 -8.22 -26.70
CA ASP A 358 26.33 -8.81 -25.46
C ASP A 358 25.14 -8.01 -24.91
N CYS A 359 25.20 -6.68 -24.93
CA CYS A 359 24.11 -5.86 -24.42
C CYS A 359 22.86 -5.96 -25.28
N VAL A 360 22.96 -5.92 -26.61
CA VAL A 360 21.79 -5.99 -27.51
C VAL A 360 21.25 -7.40 -27.72
N HIS A 361 22.08 -8.44 -27.59
CA HIS A 361 21.69 -9.83 -27.89
C HIS A 361 21.71 -10.79 -26.70
N GLU A 362 22.34 -10.48 -25.56
CA GLU A 362 22.34 -11.35 -24.36
C GLU A 362 21.55 -10.72 -23.19
N VAL A 363 21.77 -9.44 -22.91
CA VAL A 363 20.99 -8.71 -21.89
C VAL A 363 19.61 -8.34 -22.42
N MET A 364 19.56 -7.97 -23.70
CA MET A 364 18.36 -7.62 -24.43
C MET A 364 18.10 -8.63 -25.56
N ASP A 365 17.06 -8.37 -26.33
CA ASP A 365 16.74 -9.13 -27.54
C ASP A 365 16.33 -8.15 -28.65
N LEU A 366 17.32 -7.62 -29.36
CA LEU A 366 17.12 -6.71 -30.49
C LEU A 366 16.39 -7.40 -31.66
N ASP A 367 16.73 -8.66 -31.97
CA ASP A 367 16.09 -9.41 -33.06
C ASP A 367 14.61 -9.67 -32.77
N GLY A 368 14.29 -10.02 -31.52
CA GLY A 368 12.93 -10.12 -31.02
C GLY A 368 12.17 -8.80 -31.13
N LEU A 369 12.79 -7.68 -30.74
CA LEU A 369 12.18 -6.35 -30.90
C LEU A 369 11.92 -6.00 -32.37
N ILE A 370 12.90 -6.23 -33.26
CA ILE A 370 12.72 -6.00 -34.71
C ILE A 370 11.56 -6.83 -35.23
N THR A 371 11.45 -8.10 -34.81
CA THR A 371 10.35 -8.99 -35.19
C THR A 371 9.00 -8.44 -34.72
N VAL A 372 8.89 -8.01 -33.46
CA VAL A 372 7.67 -7.38 -32.93
C VAL A 372 7.30 -6.12 -33.71
N LEU A 373 8.25 -5.22 -33.95
CA LEU A 373 8.01 -3.98 -34.70
C LEU A 373 7.58 -4.24 -36.15
N ARG A 374 8.17 -5.24 -36.83
CA ARG A 374 7.74 -5.65 -38.18
C ARG A 374 6.28 -6.13 -38.17
N ARG A 375 5.90 -6.96 -37.20
CA ARG A 375 4.52 -7.46 -37.06
C ARG A 375 3.52 -6.33 -36.76
N ILE A 376 3.90 -5.34 -35.96
CA ILE A 376 3.10 -4.12 -35.74
C ILE A 376 2.93 -3.33 -37.04
N HIS A 377 4.00 -3.11 -37.80
CA HIS A 377 3.95 -2.35 -39.06
C HIS A 377 3.15 -3.07 -40.15
N ALA A 378 3.21 -4.40 -40.17
CA ALA A 378 2.41 -5.25 -41.05
C ALA A 378 0.92 -5.34 -40.64
N GLY A 379 0.55 -4.87 -39.45
CA GLY A 379 -0.81 -4.96 -38.92
C GLY A 379 -1.20 -6.36 -38.41
N GLU A 380 -0.23 -7.24 -38.19
CA GLU A 380 -0.45 -8.60 -37.65
C GLU A 380 -0.70 -8.60 -36.14
N ILE A 381 -0.23 -7.57 -35.44
CA ILE A 381 -0.49 -7.34 -34.03
C ILE A 381 -1.56 -6.25 -33.91
N ARG A 382 -2.65 -6.56 -33.22
CA ARG A 382 -3.67 -5.59 -32.87
C ARG A 382 -3.14 -4.64 -31.81
N CYS A 383 -3.18 -3.34 -32.08
CA CYS A 383 -2.75 -2.30 -31.15
C CYS A 383 -3.96 -1.52 -30.63
N ILE A 384 -4.09 -1.39 -29.31
CA ILE A 384 -5.18 -0.66 -28.65
C ILE A 384 -4.58 0.47 -27.81
N ALA A 385 -5.11 1.67 -27.96
CA ALA A 385 -4.74 2.84 -27.16
C ALA A 385 -5.90 3.21 -26.21
N ARG A 386 -5.60 3.42 -24.92
CA ARG A 386 -6.57 3.79 -23.88
C ARG A 386 -6.05 4.92 -22.99
N ASP A 387 -6.67 6.08 -23.06
CA ASP A 387 -6.52 7.10 -22.02
C ASP A 387 -7.49 6.77 -20.86
N LEU A 388 -6.95 6.55 -19.66
CA LEU A 388 -7.69 6.20 -18.46
C LEU A 388 -7.46 7.27 -17.37
N PRO A 389 -8.46 7.54 -16.51
CA PRO A 389 -8.27 8.45 -15.37
C PRO A 389 -7.34 7.87 -14.31
N GLU A 390 -7.34 6.53 -14.17
CA GLU A 390 -6.60 5.76 -13.17
C GLU A 390 -5.93 4.53 -13.84
N PRO A 391 -4.85 3.98 -13.25
CA PRO A 391 -4.18 2.80 -13.82
C PRO A 391 -5.07 1.55 -13.84
N SER A 392 -4.93 0.72 -14.89
CA SER A 392 -5.53 -0.61 -14.90
C SER A 392 -4.91 -1.55 -13.84
N PRO A 393 -5.61 -2.64 -13.43
CA PRO A 393 -5.05 -3.62 -12.50
C PRO A 393 -3.74 -4.24 -12.98
N LEU A 394 -3.53 -4.36 -14.29
CA LEU A 394 -2.29 -4.87 -14.90
C LEU A 394 -1.12 -3.89 -14.76
N ALA A 395 -1.38 -2.57 -14.79
CA ALA A 395 -0.32 -1.57 -14.59
C ALA A 395 0.26 -1.58 -13.17
N HIS A 396 -0.47 -2.11 -12.17
CA HIS A 396 -0.02 -2.09 -10.78
C HIS A 396 1.33 -2.81 -10.59
N GLU A 397 1.62 -3.85 -11.37
CA GLU A 397 2.90 -4.56 -11.29
C GLU A 397 4.07 -3.63 -11.65
N ILE A 398 3.99 -2.95 -12.80
CA ILE A 398 5.08 -2.10 -13.29
C ILE A 398 5.19 -0.77 -12.54
N LEU A 399 4.08 -0.26 -12.00
CA LEU A 399 4.09 0.92 -11.12
C LEU A 399 4.84 0.66 -9.81
N ASN A 400 4.74 -0.58 -9.30
CA ASN A 400 5.46 -1.04 -8.11
C ASN A 400 6.71 -1.86 -8.49
N ALA A 401 7.25 -1.64 -9.68
CA ALA A 401 8.40 -2.39 -10.16
C ALA A 401 9.61 -2.21 -9.24
N LYS A 402 10.38 -3.28 -9.13
CA LYS A 402 11.63 -3.30 -8.35
C LYS A 402 12.73 -2.50 -9.08
N PRO A 403 13.77 -2.04 -8.36
CA PRO A 403 14.84 -1.21 -8.92
C PRO A 403 15.45 -1.72 -10.24
N TYR A 404 15.65 -3.04 -10.36
CA TYR A 404 16.24 -3.67 -11.55
C TYR A 404 15.43 -3.55 -12.84
N ALA A 405 14.14 -3.20 -12.74
CA ALA A 405 13.26 -3.01 -13.87
C ALA A 405 13.44 -1.63 -14.50
N PHE A 406 13.99 -0.65 -13.78
CA PHE A 406 14.24 0.68 -14.31
C PHE A 406 15.37 0.66 -15.35
N LEU A 407 15.25 1.56 -16.34
CA LEU A 407 16.17 1.70 -17.47
C LEU A 407 17.02 2.97 -17.35
N ASP A 408 16.98 3.63 -16.20
CA ASP A 408 17.63 4.89 -15.89
C ASP A 408 18.03 4.95 -14.41
N ASP A 409 18.96 5.85 -14.07
CA ASP A 409 19.62 5.93 -12.76
C ASP A 409 18.91 6.84 -11.73
N ALA A 410 17.67 7.27 -11.97
CA ALA A 410 17.00 8.15 -11.02
C ALA A 410 16.79 7.47 -9.64
N PRO A 411 17.02 8.17 -8.50
CA PRO A 411 16.72 7.63 -7.18
C PRO A 411 15.25 7.22 -7.03
N LEU A 412 14.96 6.25 -6.16
CA LEU A 412 13.60 5.71 -5.98
C LEU A 412 12.62 6.78 -5.46
N GLU A 413 13.09 7.70 -4.63
CA GLU A 413 12.31 8.77 -4.01
C GLU A 413 11.85 9.82 -5.03
N GLU A 414 12.58 9.97 -6.12
CA GLU A 414 12.32 10.95 -7.18
C GLU A 414 11.49 10.35 -8.34
N ARG A 415 11.04 9.09 -8.20
CA ARG A 415 10.29 8.38 -9.24
C ARG A 415 8.85 8.85 -9.30
N ARG A 416 8.41 9.25 -10.50
CA ARG A 416 7.03 9.69 -10.76
C ARG A 416 6.02 8.55 -10.65
N THR A 417 6.44 7.29 -10.75
CA THR A 417 5.59 6.11 -10.55
C THR A 417 5.05 6.01 -9.12
N GLN A 418 5.79 6.50 -8.12
CA GLN A 418 5.32 6.58 -6.72
C GLN A 418 4.24 7.65 -6.53
N ALA A 419 4.19 8.62 -7.42
CA ALA A 419 3.16 9.67 -7.45
C ALA A 419 1.89 9.21 -8.17
N VAL A 420 1.75 7.94 -8.54
CA VAL A 420 0.51 7.42 -9.13
C VAL A 420 -0.43 6.98 -8.02
N TYR A 421 -1.58 7.64 -7.96
CA TYR A 421 -2.64 7.19 -7.07
C TYR A 421 -3.22 5.87 -7.58
N THR A 422 -3.11 4.83 -6.77
CA THR A 422 -3.70 3.52 -7.07
C THR A 422 -4.92 3.31 -6.17
N ARG A 423 -6.11 3.59 -6.68
CA ARG A 423 -7.35 3.14 -6.05
C ARG A 423 -7.44 1.62 -6.23
N ARG A 424 -8.04 0.91 -5.28
CA ARG A 424 -8.19 -0.54 -5.44
C ARG A 424 -9.25 -0.76 -6.52
N ALA A 425 -8.88 -1.45 -7.59
CA ALA A 425 -9.75 -1.87 -8.70
C ALA A 425 -10.99 -2.71 -8.30
N PHE A 426 -11.25 -2.89 -7.00
CA PHE A 426 -12.33 -3.69 -6.44
C PHE A 426 -13.30 -2.84 -5.60
N GLU A 427 -13.24 -1.52 -5.65
CA GLU A 427 -14.33 -0.67 -5.13
C GLU A 427 -15.57 -0.88 -6.02
N PRO A 428 -16.70 -1.36 -5.49
CA PRO A 428 -17.92 -1.53 -6.25
C PRO A 428 -18.59 -0.17 -6.44
N SER A 429 -18.02 0.65 -7.32
CA SER A 429 -18.71 1.76 -7.94
C SER A 429 -18.78 1.47 -9.43
N SER A 430 -19.89 1.85 -10.04
CA SER A 430 -20.15 1.56 -11.45
C SER A 430 -18.99 2.10 -12.31
N ALA A 431 -18.74 1.48 -13.46
CA ALA A 431 -17.80 1.97 -14.47
C ALA A 431 -17.97 3.47 -14.79
N ASP A 432 -19.20 3.99 -14.60
CA ASP A 432 -19.59 5.37 -14.84
C ASP A 432 -19.22 6.32 -13.68
N ASP A 433 -19.04 5.83 -12.45
CA ASP A 433 -18.64 6.64 -11.28
C ASP A 433 -17.12 6.87 -11.17
N LEU A 434 -16.31 6.03 -11.83
CA LEU A 434 -14.84 6.12 -11.84
C LEU A 434 -14.30 7.38 -12.53
N GLY A 435 -15.15 8.08 -13.31
CA GLY A 435 -14.87 9.37 -13.92
C GLY A 435 -15.59 10.56 -13.28
N ALA A 436 -16.38 10.36 -12.22
CA ALA A 436 -17.15 11.42 -11.60
C ALA A 436 -16.21 12.36 -10.82
N LEU A 437 -15.81 13.43 -11.48
CA LEU A 437 -15.08 14.52 -10.84
C LEU A 437 -15.98 15.16 -9.78
N ASP A 438 -15.37 15.62 -8.70
CA ASP A 438 -16.10 16.36 -7.68
C ASP A 438 -16.65 17.67 -8.27
N PRO A 439 -17.97 17.93 -8.25
CA PRO A 439 -18.53 19.18 -8.74
C PRO A 439 -17.90 20.41 -8.08
N ALA A 440 -17.54 20.32 -6.78
CA ALA A 440 -16.88 21.43 -6.09
C ALA A 440 -15.43 21.64 -6.57
N ALA A 441 -14.74 20.58 -6.99
CA ALA A 441 -13.41 20.69 -7.60
C ALA A 441 -13.48 21.29 -9.02
N ILE A 442 -14.51 20.93 -9.80
CA ILE A 442 -14.75 21.51 -11.12
C ILE A 442 -14.99 23.01 -11.01
N GLU A 443 -15.93 23.43 -10.15
CA GLU A 443 -16.25 24.85 -9.96
C GLU A 443 -15.05 25.63 -9.45
N ARG A 444 -14.30 25.08 -8.48
CA ARG A 444 -13.07 25.70 -8.00
C ARG A 444 -12.03 25.92 -9.11
N VAL A 445 -11.81 24.94 -9.99
CA VAL A 445 -10.84 25.10 -11.09
C VAL A 445 -11.37 26.07 -12.15
N ARG A 446 -12.68 26.10 -12.41
CA ARG A 446 -13.28 27.13 -13.28
C ARG A 446 -13.01 28.53 -12.72
N ASP A 447 -13.25 28.73 -11.43
CA ASP A 447 -13.00 30.00 -10.75
C ASP A 447 -11.52 30.40 -10.78
N GLU A 448 -10.61 29.46 -10.55
CA GLU A 448 -9.15 29.71 -10.55
C GLU A 448 -8.56 29.87 -11.96
N ALA A 449 -9.18 29.30 -12.99
CA ALA A 449 -8.75 29.42 -14.38
C ALA A 449 -9.34 30.67 -15.07
N TRP A 450 -10.46 31.18 -14.56
CA TRP A 450 -11.05 32.40 -15.06
C TRP A 450 -10.12 33.60 -14.81
N PRO A 451 -9.91 34.50 -15.79
CA PRO A 451 -9.05 35.65 -15.62
C PRO A 451 -9.53 36.58 -14.48
N GLU A 452 -8.62 36.92 -13.57
CA GLU A 452 -8.82 38.01 -12.61
C GLU A 452 -8.30 39.30 -13.22
N VAL A 453 -9.21 40.26 -13.47
CA VAL A 453 -8.90 41.50 -14.19
C VAL A 453 -9.20 42.70 -13.31
N GLN A 454 -8.15 43.42 -12.92
CA GLN A 454 -8.20 44.62 -12.10
C GLN A 454 -7.84 45.88 -12.88
N ASN A 455 -7.28 45.76 -14.10
CA ASN A 455 -6.90 46.88 -14.95
C ASN A 455 -6.96 46.49 -16.45
N ALA A 456 -6.74 47.48 -17.34
CA ALA A 456 -6.79 47.26 -18.78
C ALA A 456 -5.67 46.33 -19.31
N ASP A 457 -4.49 46.33 -18.68
CA ASP A 457 -3.39 45.45 -19.09
C ASP A 457 -3.72 43.97 -18.81
N GLU A 458 -4.26 43.67 -17.63
CA GLU A 458 -4.71 42.32 -17.27
C GLU A 458 -5.86 41.85 -18.17
N LEU A 459 -6.74 42.75 -18.60
CA LEU A 459 -7.81 42.41 -19.56
C LEU A 459 -7.26 42.09 -20.95
N HIS A 460 -6.24 42.82 -21.39
CA HIS A 460 -5.56 42.55 -22.66
C HIS A 460 -4.85 41.20 -22.61
N ASP A 461 -4.17 40.88 -21.51
CA ASP A 461 -3.50 39.58 -21.30
C ASP A 461 -4.52 38.42 -21.25
N ALA A 462 -5.69 38.65 -20.63
CA ALA A 462 -6.80 37.72 -20.65
C ALA A 462 -7.32 37.45 -22.08
N LEU A 463 -7.41 38.48 -22.93
CA LEU A 463 -7.78 38.32 -24.35
C LEU A 463 -6.72 37.56 -25.15
N LEU A 464 -5.43 37.82 -24.90
CA LEU A 464 -4.33 37.08 -25.54
C LEU A 464 -4.41 35.59 -25.21
N THR A 465 -4.67 35.26 -23.94
CA THR A 465 -4.75 33.89 -23.44
C THR A 465 -6.02 33.16 -23.91
N SER A 466 -7.19 33.79 -23.78
CA SER A 466 -8.49 33.17 -24.08
C SER A 466 -8.82 33.12 -25.57
N GLY A 467 -8.10 33.87 -26.41
CA GLY A 467 -8.41 34.08 -27.82
C GLY A 467 -9.53 35.10 -28.02
N PHE A 468 -10.66 34.94 -27.32
CA PHE A 468 -11.75 35.90 -27.32
C PHE A 468 -12.57 35.84 -26.01
N LEU A 469 -13.21 36.96 -25.68
CA LEU A 469 -14.20 37.06 -24.59
C LEU A 469 -15.49 37.69 -25.14
N THR A 470 -16.64 37.25 -24.63
CA THR A 470 -17.92 37.88 -24.97
C THR A 470 -18.11 39.17 -24.18
N GLU A 471 -18.84 40.14 -24.75
CA GLU A 471 -19.19 41.37 -24.04
C GLU A 471 -20.00 41.07 -22.76
N SER A 472 -20.86 40.03 -22.79
CA SER A 472 -21.61 39.55 -21.64
C SER A 472 -20.72 39.05 -20.50
N GLU A 473 -19.61 38.37 -20.80
CA GLU A 473 -18.66 37.86 -19.81
C GLU A 473 -17.96 38.99 -19.06
N GLY A 474 -17.66 40.10 -19.73
CA GLY A 474 -17.11 41.29 -19.09
C GLY A 474 -18.13 42.11 -18.26
N THR A 475 -19.43 41.91 -18.50
CA THR A 475 -20.51 42.51 -17.69
C THR A 475 -20.96 41.62 -16.53
N ALA A 476 -20.74 40.31 -16.63
CA ALA A 476 -21.17 39.30 -15.66
C ALA A 476 -20.04 38.80 -14.74
N GLY A 477 -18.91 39.50 -14.68
CA GLY A 477 -17.82 39.22 -13.73
C GLY A 477 -18.30 39.16 -12.27
N ARG A 478 -17.43 38.70 -11.35
CA ARG A 478 -17.74 38.59 -9.91
C ARG A 478 -18.59 39.77 -9.42
N PRO A 479 -19.56 39.56 -8.50
CA PRO A 479 -20.50 40.61 -8.11
C PRO A 479 -19.77 41.88 -7.62
N GLY A 480 -19.70 42.92 -8.46
CA GLY A 480 -19.10 44.21 -8.12
C GLY A 480 -18.16 44.86 -9.14
N GLU A 481 -17.65 44.15 -10.16
CA GLU A 481 -16.64 44.72 -11.08
C GLU A 481 -17.05 44.54 -12.56
N SER A 482 -17.49 45.64 -13.18
CA SER A 482 -17.78 45.69 -14.62
C SER A 482 -16.51 46.06 -15.40
N TRP A 483 -16.10 45.24 -16.36
CA TRP A 483 -14.92 45.49 -17.21
C TRP A 483 -15.17 46.53 -18.33
N LEU A 484 -16.36 47.13 -18.40
CA LEU A 484 -16.75 48.12 -19.43
C LEU A 484 -15.81 49.33 -19.53
N GLY A 485 -15.15 49.73 -18.45
CA GLY A 485 -14.15 50.80 -18.46
C GLY A 485 -12.89 50.38 -19.22
N TYR A 486 -12.38 49.18 -18.92
CA TYR A 486 -11.18 48.62 -19.52
C TYR A 486 -11.38 48.26 -20.99
N TRP A 487 -12.57 47.80 -21.39
CA TRP A 487 -12.91 47.59 -22.81
C TRP A 487 -12.78 48.87 -23.64
N ARG A 488 -13.27 50.00 -23.10
CA ARG A 488 -13.16 51.30 -23.76
C ARG A 488 -11.71 51.75 -23.87
N GLU A 489 -10.94 51.63 -22.80
CA GLU A 489 -9.53 51.98 -22.78
C GLU A 489 -8.74 51.20 -23.83
N LEU A 490 -8.94 49.87 -23.91
CA LEU A 490 -8.27 49.02 -24.89
C LEU A 490 -8.68 49.31 -26.34
N ALA A 491 -9.95 49.65 -26.58
CA ALA A 491 -10.41 50.08 -27.89
C ALA A 491 -9.80 51.43 -28.31
N GLU A 492 -9.77 52.41 -27.40
CA GLU A 492 -9.17 53.74 -27.64
C GLU A 492 -7.67 53.63 -27.92
N SER A 493 -6.96 52.76 -27.18
CA SER A 493 -5.54 52.49 -27.40
C SER A 493 -5.26 51.52 -28.56
N ARG A 494 -6.29 51.04 -29.27
CA ARG A 494 -6.20 50.08 -30.39
C ARG A 494 -5.53 48.74 -30.04
N ARG A 495 -5.64 48.32 -28.77
CA ARG A 495 -5.09 47.05 -28.25
C ARG A 495 -6.11 45.91 -28.30
N ALA A 496 -7.41 46.23 -28.38
CA ALA A 496 -8.46 45.25 -28.60
C ALA A 496 -9.53 45.81 -29.53
N TYR A 497 -10.24 44.93 -30.22
CA TYR A 497 -11.34 45.29 -31.10
C TYR A 497 -12.60 44.51 -30.72
N ARG A 498 -13.75 45.19 -30.84
CA ARG A 498 -15.07 44.59 -30.75
C ARG A 498 -15.49 44.10 -32.13
N VAL A 499 -15.81 42.82 -32.24
CA VAL A 499 -16.23 42.14 -33.47
C VAL A 499 -17.62 41.55 -33.27
N GLU A 500 -18.45 41.56 -34.30
CA GLU A 500 -19.72 40.84 -34.29
C GLU A 500 -19.54 39.49 -34.96
N ALA A 501 -19.90 38.42 -34.26
CA ALA A 501 -19.76 37.04 -34.75
C ALA A 501 -21.12 36.33 -34.88
N GLY A 502 -21.24 35.53 -35.94
CA GLY A 502 -22.40 34.71 -36.27
C GLY A 502 -23.65 35.49 -36.70
N ASP A 503 -24.68 34.77 -37.14
CA ASP A 503 -25.96 35.34 -37.59
C ASP A 503 -26.74 36.06 -36.48
N ALA A 504 -26.38 35.79 -35.22
CA ALA A 504 -26.97 36.41 -34.04
C ALA A 504 -26.29 37.72 -33.61
N HIS A 505 -25.31 38.23 -34.38
CA HIS A 505 -24.58 39.48 -34.11
C HIS A 505 -24.06 39.59 -32.67
N ARG A 506 -23.43 38.53 -32.17
CA ARG A 506 -22.90 38.50 -30.80
C ARG A 506 -21.62 39.32 -30.73
N ALA A 507 -21.52 40.19 -29.72
CA ALA A 507 -20.36 41.03 -29.52
C ALA A 507 -19.23 40.28 -28.81
N LEU A 508 -18.11 40.11 -29.52
CA LEU A 508 -16.88 39.52 -29.04
C LEU A 508 -15.79 40.58 -28.95
N TRP A 509 -14.94 40.46 -27.95
CA TRP A 509 -13.72 41.24 -27.79
C TRP A 509 -12.52 40.35 -28.05
N VAL A 510 -11.58 40.87 -28.83
CA VAL A 510 -10.37 40.16 -29.29
C VAL A 510 -9.19 41.11 -29.24
N ALA A 511 -8.04 40.63 -28.77
CA ALA A 511 -6.80 41.40 -28.78
C ALA A 511 -6.38 41.73 -30.21
N ALA A 512 -5.75 42.88 -30.44
CA ALA A 512 -5.27 43.30 -31.75
C ALA A 512 -4.35 42.25 -32.39
N GLU A 513 -3.52 41.60 -31.57
CA GLU A 513 -2.57 40.56 -31.94
C GLU A 513 -3.25 39.25 -32.37
N ARG A 514 -4.49 39.01 -31.92
CA ARG A 514 -5.29 37.80 -32.21
C ARG A 514 -6.38 38.06 -33.26
N MET A 515 -6.40 39.25 -33.83
CA MET A 515 -7.32 39.63 -34.91
C MET A 515 -7.12 38.81 -36.20
N PRO A 516 -5.89 38.41 -36.61
CA PRO A 516 -5.70 37.58 -37.78
C PRO A 516 -6.53 36.28 -37.72
N GLU A 517 -6.58 35.61 -36.57
CA GLU A 517 -7.36 34.38 -36.38
C GLU A 517 -8.86 34.60 -36.64
N ILE A 518 -9.42 35.75 -36.25
CA ILE A 518 -10.82 36.08 -36.50
C ILE A 518 -11.06 36.36 -37.99
N MET A 519 -10.16 37.07 -38.66
CA MET A 519 -10.28 37.34 -40.10
C MET A 519 -10.25 36.04 -40.92
N LEU A 520 -9.35 35.11 -40.55
CA LEU A 520 -9.20 33.81 -41.20
C LEU A 520 -10.44 32.91 -41.05
N LEU A 521 -11.36 33.19 -40.12
CA LEU A 521 -12.64 32.47 -40.06
C LEU A 521 -13.44 32.65 -41.36
N THR A 522 -13.29 33.77 -42.06
CA THR A 522 -14.01 34.02 -43.32
C THR A 522 -13.32 33.41 -44.55
N GLU A 523 -12.11 32.87 -44.40
CA GLU A 523 -11.31 32.29 -45.48
C GLU A 523 -11.43 30.76 -45.52
N PRO A 524 -12.03 30.16 -46.56
CA PRO A 524 -12.31 28.71 -46.59
C PRO A 524 -11.08 27.80 -46.38
N GLY A 525 -9.90 28.21 -46.84
CA GLY A 525 -8.66 27.42 -46.74
C GLY A 525 -8.00 27.46 -45.36
N SER A 526 -8.25 28.51 -44.57
CA SER A 526 -7.57 28.78 -43.30
C SER A 526 -8.50 28.67 -42.09
N ARG A 527 -9.83 28.68 -42.33
CA ARG A 527 -10.89 28.66 -41.32
C ARG A 527 -10.73 27.56 -40.28
N ALA A 528 -10.45 26.33 -40.70
CA ALA A 528 -10.30 25.20 -39.76
C ALA A 528 -9.13 25.40 -38.78
N GLY A 529 -8.00 25.95 -39.26
CA GLY A 529 -6.84 26.26 -38.43
C GLY A 529 -7.11 27.39 -37.44
N ALA A 530 -7.87 28.41 -37.86
CA ALA A 530 -8.27 29.53 -37.02
C ALA A 530 -9.21 29.09 -35.88
N ILE A 531 -10.24 28.29 -36.17
CA ILE A 531 -11.15 27.74 -35.15
C ILE A 531 -10.36 26.95 -34.10
N ARG A 532 -9.41 26.12 -34.56
CA ARG A 532 -8.54 25.33 -33.69
C ARG A 532 -7.74 26.20 -32.72
N GLU A 533 -7.13 27.29 -33.18
CA GLU A 533 -6.34 28.18 -32.31
C GLU A 533 -7.17 29.06 -31.38
N LEU A 534 -8.37 29.46 -31.80
CA LEU A 534 -9.32 30.14 -30.91
C LEU A 534 -9.80 29.20 -29.80
N PHE A 535 -10.13 27.96 -30.15
CA PHE A 535 -10.55 26.94 -29.18
C PHE A 535 -9.43 26.56 -28.22
N ARG A 536 -8.16 26.52 -28.67
CA ARG A 536 -7.00 26.26 -27.81
C ARG A 536 -6.94 27.27 -26.65
N GLY A 537 -7.04 28.56 -26.95
CA GLY A 537 -7.05 29.61 -25.93
C GLY A 537 -8.31 29.55 -25.06
N ARG A 538 -9.47 29.38 -25.70
CA ARG A 538 -10.77 29.42 -25.03
C ARG A 538 -10.94 28.29 -24.01
N LEU A 539 -10.48 27.08 -24.32
CA LEU A 539 -10.57 25.94 -23.40
C LEU A 539 -9.67 26.07 -22.18
N GLY A 540 -8.65 26.94 -22.23
CA GLY A 540 -7.75 27.22 -21.11
C GLY A 540 -8.39 27.93 -19.92
N ILE A 541 -9.62 28.43 -20.08
CA ILE A 541 -10.33 29.19 -19.03
C ILE A 541 -11.72 28.64 -18.68
N LEU A 542 -12.25 27.63 -19.40
CA LEU A 542 -13.64 27.18 -19.27
C LEU A 542 -13.84 25.95 -18.35
N GLY A 543 -12.81 25.12 -18.15
CA GLY A 543 -12.98 23.78 -17.58
C GLY A 543 -13.77 22.84 -18.53
N PRO A 544 -14.42 21.77 -18.01
CA PRO A 544 -15.24 20.87 -18.83
C PRO A 544 -16.38 21.62 -19.54
N THR A 545 -16.54 21.42 -20.85
CA THR A 545 -17.56 22.09 -21.67
C THR A 545 -17.96 21.25 -22.89
N THR A 546 -19.13 21.50 -23.47
CA THR A 546 -19.60 20.80 -24.69
C THR A 546 -19.19 21.52 -25.96
N ALA A 547 -19.14 20.80 -27.09
CA ALA A 547 -18.82 21.40 -28.40
C ALA A 547 -19.80 22.52 -28.77
N ALA A 548 -21.10 22.33 -28.51
CA ALA A 548 -22.13 23.33 -28.74
C ALA A 548 -21.88 24.63 -27.95
N ARG A 549 -21.51 24.51 -26.67
CA ARG A 549 -21.29 25.66 -25.78
C ARG A 549 -20.04 26.46 -26.13
N VAL A 550 -18.98 25.82 -26.64
CA VAL A 550 -17.76 26.54 -27.11
C VAL A 550 -17.98 27.18 -28.47
N ALA A 551 -18.80 26.56 -29.33
CA ALA A 551 -19.15 27.08 -30.64
C ALA A 551 -20.12 28.28 -30.60
N GLU A 552 -21.00 28.32 -29.59
CA GLU A 552 -22.10 29.27 -29.46
C GLU A 552 -21.69 30.74 -29.62
N PRO A 553 -20.61 31.24 -28.98
CA PRO A 553 -20.22 32.65 -29.09
C PRO A 553 -19.76 33.06 -30.49
N LEU A 554 -19.15 32.13 -31.24
CA LEU A 554 -18.64 32.36 -32.59
C LEU A 554 -19.69 32.09 -33.68
N GLY A 555 -20.87 31.57 -33.31
CA GLY A 555 -21.91 31.19 -34.27
C GLY A 555 -21.49 30.06 -35.20
N LEU A 556 -20.60 29.16 -34.74
CA LEU A 556 -20.07 28.07 -35.57
C LEU A 556 -21.03 26.87 -35.60
N PRO A 557 -21.16 26.17 -36.74
CA PRO A 557 -21.85 24.89 -36.80
C PRO A 557 -21.17 23.84 -35.89
N ALA A 558 -21.97 22.97 -35.25
CA ALA A 558 -21.46 21.94 -34.34
C ALA A 558 -20.41 21.02 -34.99
N ILE A 559 -20.56 20.70 -36.29
CA ILE A 559 -19.62 19.87 -37.05
C ILE A 559 -18.22 20.51 -37.13
N GLU A 560 -18.13 21.82 -37.35
CA GLU A 560 -16.84 22.52 -37.41
C GLU A 560 -16.17 22.56 -36.03
N ALA A 561 -16.97 22.75 -34.98
CA ALA A 561 -16.50 22.74 -33.61
C ALA A 561 -15.97 21.36 -33.20
N GLU A 562 -16.70 20.29 -33.52
CA GLU A 562 -16.25 18.91 -33.27
C GLU A 562 -14.97 18.58 -34.04
N ALA A 563 -14.84 19.00 -35.30
CA ALA A 563 -13.63 18.78 -36.08
C ALA A 563 -12.41 19.49 -35.46
N ALA A 564 -12.57 20.73 -34.99
CA ALA A 564 -11.50 21.46 -34.33
C ALA A 564 -11.12 20.84 -32.97
N LEU A 565 -12.09 20.42 -32.17
CA LEU A 565 -11.86 19.74 -30.89
C LEU A 565 -11.18 18.38 -31.07
N ALA A 566 -11.58 17.61 -32.09
CA ALA A 566 -10.92 16.35 -32.45
C ALA A 566 -9.46 16.58 -32.90
N ALA A 567 -9.17 17.66 -33.64
CA ALA A 567 -7.81 18.03 -33.99
C ALA A 567 -6.98 18.41 -32.75
N LEU A 568 -7.55 19.16 -31.81
CA LEU A 568 -6.90 19.48 -30.53
C LEU A 568 -6.69 18.25 -29.65
N GLU A 569 -7.58 17.25 -29.71
CA GLU A 569 -7.42 15.97 -29.01
C GLU A 569 -6.29 15.14 -29.62
N ALA A 570 -6.17 15.13 -30.95
CA ALA A 570 -5.04 14.51 -31.65
C ALA A 570 -3.71 15.19 -31.27
N GLU A 571 -3.68 16.52 -31.20
CA GLU A 571 -2.52 17.25 -30.66
C GLU A 571 -2.34 17.05 -29.15
N GLY A 572 -3.38 16.54 -28.49
CA GLY A 572 -3.44 16.21 -27.09
C GLY A 572 -3.50 17.39 -26.13
N VAL A 573 -4.05 18.51 -26.60
CA VAL A 573 -4.35 19.67 -25.75
C VAL A 573 -5.55 19.37 -24.84
N VAL A 574 -6.51 18.61 -25.36
CA VAL A 574 -7.80 18.36 -24.72
C VAL A 574 -8.04 16.87 -24.55
N LEU A 575 -8.94 16.52 -23.63
CA LEU A 575 -9.51 15.18 -23.47
C LEU A 575 -11.02 15.27 -23.60
N ARG A 576 -11.60 14.29 -24.30
CA ARG A 576 -13.05 14.08 -24.35
C ARG A 576 -13.48 13.10 -23.25
N GLY A 577 -14.64 13.35 -22.64
CA GLY A 577 -15.17 12.51 -21.57
C GLY A 577 -16.53 12.99 -21.07
N ARG A 578 -17.00 12.37 -19.99
CA ARG A 578 -18.19 12.82 -19.24
C ARG A 578 -17.70 13.20 -17.84
N PHE A 579 -17.51 14.48 -17.59
CA PHE A 579 -16.83 14.96 -16.38
C PHE A 579 -17.81 15.51 -15.35
N THR A 580 -18.89 16.15 -15.81
CA THR A 580 -19.96 16.65 -14.94
C THR A 580 -21.09 15.62 -14.76
N THR A 581 -21.44 15.32 -13.52
CA THR A 581 -22.58 14.46 -13.18
C THR A 581 -23.76 15.32 -12.71
N VAL A 582 -24.77 15.52 -13.57
CA VAL A 582 -26.04 16.12 -13.14
C VAL A 582 -26.91 15.01 -12.58
N SER A 583 -27.10 14.99 -11.26
CA SER A 583 -28.01 14.03 -10.60
C SER A 583 -29.41 14.12 -11.22
N GLY A 584 -29.83 13.07 -11.94
CA GLY A 584 -31.22 12.81 -12.28
C GLY A 584 -31.75 13.25 -13.66
N SER A 585 -30.91 13.62 -14.64
CA SER A 585 -31.41 13.98 -15.99
C SER A 585 -30.51 13.47 -17.13
N ALA A 586 -31.12 12.75 -18.09
CA ALA A 586 -30.65 12.38 -19.44
C ALA A 586 -29.22 11.74 -19.54
N PRO A 587 -28.90 10.97 -20.60
CA PRO A 587 -27.53 10.52 -20.80
C PRO A 587 -26.59 11.73 -20.90
N ALA A 588 -25.56 11.78 -20.04
CA ALA A 588 -24.60 12.89 -20.01
C ALA A 588 -23.97 13.10 -21.41
N GLU A 589 -24.09 14.33 -21.94
CA GLU A 589 -23.46 14.74 -23.19
C GLU A 589 -21.93 14.63 -23.12
N LEU A 590 -21.28 14.46 -24.27
CA LEU A 590 -19.82 14.43 -24.36
C LEU A 590 -19.23 15.83 -24.12
N GLU A 591 -18.32 15.91 -23.16
CA GLU A 591 -17.60 17.12 -22.79
C GLU A 591 -16.13 17.05 -23.20
N TRP A 592 -15.53 18.22 -23.33
CA TRP A 592 -14.13 18.45 -23.67
C TRP A 592 -13.51 19.32 -22.58
N CYS A 593 -12.31 18.96 -22.13
CA CYS A 593 -11.56 19.72 -21.14
C CYS A 593 -10.08 19.80 -21.51
N GLU A 594 -9.45 20.95 -21.30
CA GLU A 594 -7.99 21.07 -21.41
C GLU A 594 -7.31 20.15 -20.39
N ARG A 595 -6.29 19.40 -20.83
CA ARG A 595 -5.64 18.37 -19.99
C ARG A 595 -5.08 18.93 -18.68
N ARG A 596 -4.53 20.15 -18.68
CA ARG A 596 -3.96 20.77 -17.48
C ARG A 596 -5.03 21.12 -16.45
N LEU A 597 -6.16 21.68 -16.88
CA LEU A 597 -7.30 21.94 -16.00
C LEU A 597 -7.88 20.63 -15.48
N LEU A 598 -8.06 19.64 -16.35
CA LEU A 598 -8.57 18.33 -15.96
C LEU A 598 -7.68 17.65 -14.91
N ALA A 599 -6.35 17.69 -15.08
CA ALA A 599 -5.39 17.19 -14.10
C ALA A 599 -5.49 17.92 -12.74
N ARG A 600 -5.70 19.25 -12.74
CA ARG A 600 -5.96 20.03 -11.51
C ARG A 600 -7.27 19.62 -10.84
N ILE A 601 -8.35 19.44 -11.60
CA ILE A 601 -9.66 19.01 -11.07
C ILE A 601 -9.53 17.61 -10.45
N HIS A 602 -8.87 16.69 -11.13
CA HIS A 602 -8.56 15.37 -10.57
C HIS A 602 -7.75 15.48 -9.28
N ARG A 603 -6.69 16.31 -9.26
CA ARG A 603 -5.88 16.51 -8.04
C ARG A 603 -6.70 17.05 -6.88
N TYR A 604 -7.59 18.02 -7.10
CA TYR A 604 -8.46 18.54 -6.05
C TYR A 604 -9.51 17.53 -5.60
N THR A 605 -10.10 16.79 -6.53
CA THR A 605 -11.00 15.68 -6.24
C THR A 605 -10.29 14.63 -5.36
N LEU A 606 -9.09 14.21 -5.76
CA LEU A 606 -8.26 13.25 -5.02
C LEU A 606 -7.81 13.81 -3.68
N ASN A 607 -7.41 15.08 -3.58
CA ASN A 607 -7.00 15.69 -2.31
C ASN A 607 -8.17 15.79 -1.33
N ARG A 608 -9.38 16.07 -1.80
CA ARG A 608 -10.59 16.04 -0.97
C ARG A 608 -10.88 14.61 -0.51
N LEU A 609 -10.86 13.65 -1.42
CA LEU A 609 -11.01 12.23 -1.09
C LEU A 609 -9.92 11.77 -0.11
N ARG A 610 -8.68 12.25 -0.23
CA ARG A 610 -7.59 11.98 0.72
C ARG A 610 -7.81 12.62 2.07
N ALA A 611 -8.25 13.88 2.11
CA ALA A 611 -8.59 14.54 3.37
C ALA A 611 -9.73 13.81 4.09
N GLU A 612 -10.64 13.19 3.32
CA GLU A 612 -11.65 12.28 3.85
C GLU A 612 -11.03 10.94 4.31
N ILE A 613 -10.03 10.38 3.61
CA ILE A 613 -9.46 9.04 3.88
C ILE A 613 -8.16 9.09 4.72
N GLU A 614 -7.72 10.25 5.20
CA GLU A 614 -6.40 10.36 5.84
C GLU A 614 -6.35 9.55 7.14
N PRO A 615 -5.47 8.54 7.22
CA PRO A 615 -5.44 7.62 8.33
C PRO A 615 -4.93 8.30 9.61
N VAL A 616 -5.49 7.93 10.76
CA VAL A 616 -5.00 8.39 12.07
C VAL A 616 -3.74 7.63 12.49
N SER A 617 -2.95 8.20 13.38
CA SER A 617 -1.80 7.51 13.98
C SER A 617 -2.25 6.32 14.85
N SER A 618 -1.38 5.34 15.10
CA SER A 618 -1.69 4.23 16.02
C SER A 618 -1.94 4.71 17.46
N ALA A 619 -1.33 5.83 17.87
CA ALA A 619 -1.57 6.47 19.15
C ALA A 619 -2.99 7.09 19.21
N ASP A 620 -3.40 7.80 18.16
CA ASP A 620 -4.76 8.37 18.09
C ASP A 620 -5.83 7.27 18.02
N PHE A 621 -5.54 6.16 17.33
CA PHE A 621 -6.42 5.00 17.35
C PHE A 621 -6.55 4.40 18.76
N MET A 622 -5.47 4.32 19.55
CA MET A 622 -5.56 3.91 20.96
C MET A 622 -6.36 4.91 21.80
N ARG A 623 -6.20 6.22 21.59
CA ARG A 623 -7.03 7.25 22.25
C ARG A 623 -8.51 7.08 21.92
N PHE A 624 -8.81 6.78 20.65
CA PHE A 624 -10.15 6.41 20.22
C PHE A 624 -10.66 5.18 20.92
N LEU A 625 -9.89 4.09 20.98
CA LEU A 625 -10.30 2.86 21.66
C LEU A 625 -10.56 3.07 23.16
N PHE A 626 -9.82 3.97 23.84
CA PHE A 626 -10.09 4.31 25.23
C PHE A 626 -11.45 4.99 25.42
N ALA A 627 -11.81 5.91 24.51
CA ALA A 627 -13.14 6.55 24.51
C ALA A 627 -14.24 5.56 24.11
N TRP A 628 -13.98 4.79 23.05
CA TRP A 628 -14.90 3.83 22.44
C TRP A 628 -15.30 2.72 23.42
N GLN A 629 -14.32 2.14 24.13
CA GLN A 629 -14.56 1.11 25.14
C GLN A 629 -14.65 1.65 26.57
N ARG A 630 -14.91 2.95 26.74
CA ARG A 630 -15.26 3.59 28.03
C ARG A 630 -14.20 3.47 29.13
N MET A 631 -12.91 3.44 28.76
CA MET A 631 -11.78 3.30 29.68
C MET A 631 -11.31 4.64 30.26
N ASP A 632 -11.50 5.73 29.51
CA ASP A 632 -11.21 7.08 30.00
C ASP A 632 -12.26 7.53 31.03
N PRO A 633 -11.92 8.44 31.95
CA PRO A 633 -12.84 8.84 33.01
C PRO A 633 -14.13 9.55 32.56
N GLU A 634 -14.15 10.18 31.38
CA GLU A 634 -15.31 10.96 30.92
C GLU A 634 -16.41 10.08 30.33
N HIS A 635 -16.05 8.93 29.77
CA HIS A 635 -16.99 8.03 29.08
C HIS A 635 -17.43 6.81 29.92
N ARG A 636 -16.97 6.66 31.16
CA ARG A 636 -17.38 5.54 32.03
C ARG A 636 -18.88 5.53 32.26
N VAL A 637 -19.45 4.32 32.23
CA VAL A 637 -20.88 4.11 32.42
C VAL A 637 -21.21 3.88 33.90
N ARG A 638 -22.49 3.98 34.24
CA ARG A 638 -23.05 3.72 35.57
C ARG A 638 -24.28 2.84 35.48
N GLY A 639 -24.50 2.00 36.48
CA GLY A 639 -25.72 1.20 36.63
C GLY A 639 -25.81 -0.01 35.68
N LEU A 640 -26.98 -0.66 35.71
CA LEU A 640 -27.23 -1.96 35.06
C LEU A 640 -27.18 -1.89 33.53
N GLU A 641 -27.87 -0.92 32.90
CA GLU A 641 -27.88 -0.78 31.43
C GLU A 641 -26.51 -0.37 30.87
N GLY A 642 -25.76 0.45 31.61
CA GLY A 642 -24.38 0.78 31.26
C GLY A 642 -23.49 -0.46 31.24
N LEU A 643 -23.60 -1.33 32.26
CA LEU A 643 -22.88 -2.59 32.29
C LEU A 643 -23.32 -3.53 31.16
N ALA A 644 -24.61 -3.60 30.85
CA ALA A 644 -25.12 -4.39 29.74
C ALA A 644 -24.51 -3.96 28.39
N ALA A 645 -24.37 -2.65 28.15
CA ALA A 645 -23.71 -2.12 26.96
C ALA A 645 -22.22 -2.51 26.87
N ILE A 646 -21.50 -2.52 27.99
CA ILE A 646 -20.10 -3.01 28.03
C ILE A 646 -20.04 -4.50 27.67
N VAL A 647 -20.92 -5.32 28.25
CA VAL A 647 -20.96 -6.75 27.97
C VAL A 647 -21.31 -7.01 26.51
N ALA A 648 -22.26 -6.28 25.94
CA ALA A 648 -22.58 -6.35 24.51
C ALA A 648 -21.40 -5.94 23.61
N GLN A 649 -20.60 -4.96 24.01
CA GLN A 649 -19.39 -4.56 23.27
C GLN A 649 -18.27 -5.61 23.34
N LEU A 650 -18.19 -6.34 24.45
CA LEU A 650 -17.21 -7.42 24.68
C LEU A 650 -17.77 -8.82 24.43
N ASP A 651 -18.91 -8.91 23.74
CA ASP A 651 -19.69 -10.14 23.57
C ASP A 651 -18.86 -11.28 22.97
N GLY A 652 -18.69 -12.37 23.70
CA GLY A 652 -17.93 -13.54 23.24
C GLY A 652 -16.41 -13.42 23.32
N PHE A 653 -15.86 -12.33 23.87
CA PHE A 653 -14.41 -12.21 24.08
C PHE A 653 -13.95 -13.03 25.29
N GLU A 654 -12.94 -13.89 25.14
CA GLU A 654 -12.45 -14.73 26.24
C GLU A 654 -11.34 -14.06 27.06
N LEU A 655 -11.52 -14.03 28.38
CA LEU A 655 -10.55 -13.50 29.35
C LEU A 655 -10.29 -14.52 30.46
N PRO A 656 -9.10 -14.51 31.11
CA PRO A 656 -8.94 -15.23 32.36
C PRO A 656 -10.06 -14.86 33.35
N ALA A 657 -10.73 -15.85 33.93
CA ALA A 657 -11.96 -15.66 34.70
C ALA A 657 -11.87 -14.54 35.77
N ALA A 658 -10.73 -14.43 36.45
CA ALA A 658 -10.53 -13.39 37.47
C ALA A 658 -10.34 -11.96 36.93
N ALA A 659 -10.02 -11.78 35.64
CA ALA A 659 -9.77 -10.47 35.04
C ALA A 659 -11.06 -9.67 34.75
N TRP A 660 -12.19 -10.35 34.52
CA TRP A 660 -13.47 -9.72 34.19
C TRP A 660 -13.85 -8.63 35.19
N GLU A 661 -14.05 -9.00 36.46
CA GLU A 661 -14.48 -8.04 37.47
C GLU A 661 -13.33 -7.21 38.04
N SER A 662 -12.10 -7.72 38.05
CA SER A 662 -10.97 -7.04 38.69
C SER A 662 -10.36 -5.91 37.86
N ASP A 663 -10.36 -6.09 36.54
CA ASP A 663 -9.52 -5.32 35.63
C ASP A 663 -10.30 -4.76 34.43
N VAL A 664 -11.33 -5.46 33.93
CA VAL A 664 -12.05 -5.09 32.70
C VAL A 664 -13.33 -4.30 33.00
N LEU A 665 -14.25 -4.87 33.78
CA LEU A 665 -15.54 -4.23 34.13
C LEU A 665 -15.35 -3.05 35.08
N ALA A 666 -14.52 -3.21 36.12
CA ALA A 666 -14.22 -2.14 37.08
C ALA A 666 -13.46 -0.95 36.47
N ALA A 667 -12.83 -1.11 35.30
CA ALA A 667 -12.20 -0.01 34.59
C ALA A 667 -13.19 0.81 33.74
N ARG A 668 -14.29 0.18 33.29
CA ARG A 668 -15.29 0.78 32.38
C ARG A 668 -16.57 1.24 33.08
N CYS A 669 -16.91 0.63 34.21
CA CYS A 669 -18.05 0.99 35.05
C CYS A 669 -17.59 1.74 36.30
N GLU A 670 -18.11 2.94 36.52
CA GLU A 670 -17.86 3.67 37.76
C GLU A 670 -18.58 2.98 38.93
N GLU A 671 -17.88 2.85 40.07
CA GLU A 671 -18.40 2.19 41.29
C GLU A 671 -18.96 0.77 41.05
N TYR A 672 -18.32 -0.03 40.20
CA TYR A 672 -18.74 -1.41 39.88
C TYR A 672 -19.03 -2.26 41.13
N ASP A 673 -20.25 -2.78 41.20
CA ASP A 673 -20.73 -3.75 42.19
C ASP A 673 -20.97 -5.11 41.51
N PRO A 674 -20.34 -6.21 41.97
CA PRO A 674 -20.59 -7.56 41.47
C PRO A 674 -22.07 -7.97 41.37
N ALA A 675 -22.94 -7.42 42.22
CA ALA A 675 -24.38 -7.70 42.18
C ALA A 675 -25.06 -7.26 40.85
N LEU A 676 -24.49 -6.29 40.15
CA LEU A 676 -25.00 -5.84 38.85
C LEU A 676 -24.84 -6.94 37.78
N LEU A 677 -23.67 -7.58 37.73
CA LEU A 677 -23.43 -8.68 36.79
C LEU A 677 -24.30 -9.90 37.12
N ASP A 678 -24.47 -10.21 38.41
CA ASP A 678 -25.38 -11.28 38.85
C ASP A 678 -26.81 -10.99 38.40
N THR A 679 -27.26 -9.75 38.53
CA THR A 679 -28.59 -9.33 38.07
C THR A 679 -28.73 -9.51 36.55
N LEU A 680 -27.72 -9.14 35.76
CA LEU A 680 -27.74 -9.36 34.31
C LEU A 680 -27.83 -10.84 33.94
N CYS A 681 -27.07 -11.70 34.62
CA CYS A 681 -27.15 -13.14 34.41
C CYS A 681 -28.54 -13.70 34.79
N LEU A 682 -29.07 -13.28 35.94
CA LEU A 682 -30.39 -13.72 36.43
C LEU A 682 -31.55 -13.28 35.54
N THR A 683 -31.44 -12.12 34.89
CA THR A 683 -32.43 -11.69 33.87
C THR A 683 -32.38 -12.53 32.60
N GLY A 684 -31.36 -13.37 32.42
CA GLY A 684 -31.16 -14.19 31.23
C GLY A 684 -30.64 -13.43 30.02
N ARG A 685 -30.28 -12.15 30.15
CA ARG A 685 -29.69 -11.34 29.06
C ARG A 685 -28.24 -11.77 28.76
N VAL A 686 -27.49 -12.10 29.80
CA VAL A 686 -26.06 -12.44 29.71
C VAL A 686 -25.83 -13.85 30.24
N ALA A 687 -25.05 -14.64 29.52
CA ALA A 687 -24.53 -15.91 29.97
C ALA A 687 -22.99 -15.84 30.06
N TRP A 688 -22.41 -16.80 30.77
CA TRP A 688 -20.96 -16.94 30.86
C TRP A 688 -20.57 -18.39 30.60
N GLY A 689 -19.38 -18.58 30.04
CA GLY A 689 -18.88 -19.91 29.73
C GLY A 689 -17.60 -19.83 28.91
N ARG A 690 -16.93 -20.96 28.74
CA ARG A 690 -15.77 -21.03 27.86
C ARG A 690 -16.22 -21.33 26.44
N LEU A 691 -15.70 -20.56 25.50
CA LEU A 691 -15.95 -20.70 24.08
C LEU A 691 -14.82 -21.47 23.35
N SER A 692 -13.58 -21.44 23.83
CA SER A 692 -12.48 -22.20 23.22
C SER A 692 -12.45 -23.68 23.63
N GLY A 693 -12.35 -24.60 22.65
CA GLY A 693 -12.35 -26.06 22.85
C GLY A 693 -11.00 -26.66 23.28
N GLY A 694 -10.36 -26.13 24.32
CA GLY A 694 -9.03 -26.58 24.78
C GLY A 694 -9.01 -27.29 26.14
N ASN A 695 -8.12 -28.27 26.31
CA ASN A 695 -7.85 -28.90 27.61
C ASN A 695 -7.18 -27.90 28.55
N SER A 696 -7.87 -27.43 29.60
CA SER A 696 -7.18 -26.77 30.72
C SER A 696 -7.33 -27.58 32.00
N ALA A 697 -6.30 -28.35 32.33
CA ALA A 697 -6.14 -28.94 33.66
C ALA A 697 -5.66 -27.91 34.72
N GLY A 698 -5.76 -26.61 34.41
CA GLY A 698 -5.25 -25.52 35.25
C GLY A 698 -6.32 -24.91 36.17
N PRO A 699 -5.92 -24.05 37.13
CA PRO A 699 -6.86 -23.38 38.02
C PRO A 699 -7.90 -22.54 37.27
N ILE A 700 -9.17 -22.62 37.66
CA ILE A 700 -10.30 -21.88 37.05
C ILE A 700 -10.04 -20.36 36.95
N LYS A 701 -9.26 -19.83 37.90
CA LYS A 701 -8.84 -18.42 37.94
C LYS A 701 -8.17 -17.93 36.65
N THR A 702 -7.43 -18.80 35.97
CA THR A 702 -6.69 -18.49 34.74
C THR A 702 -7.39 -19.02 33.49
N THR A 703 -8.48 -19.77 33.64
CA THR A 703 -9.24 -20.31 32.52
C THR A 703 -9.87 -19.18 31.71
N PRO A 704 -9.75 -19.20 30.37
CA PRO A 704 -10.47 -18.28 29.50
C PRO A 704 -11.99 -18.50 29.62
N ILE A 705 -12.71 -17.47 30.04
CA ILE A 705 -14.17 -17.44 30.15
C ILE A 705 -14.65 -16.23 29.36
N ALA A 706 -15.67 -16.39 28.54
CA ALA A 706 -16.39 -15.30 27.90
C ALA A 706 -17.64 -14.93 28.70
N LEU A 707 -17.97 -13.64 28.65
CA LEU A 707 -19.34 -13.17 28.86
C LEU A 707 -19.94 -12.97 27.47
N PHE A 708 -21.15 -13.47 27.26
CA PHE A 708 -21.83 -13.34 25.98
C PHE A 708 -23.33 -13.13 26.15
N LEU A 709 -23.94 -12.47 25.16
CA LEU A 709 -25.38 -12.28 25.08
C LEU A 709 -26.03 -13.63 24.83
N ARG A 710 -27.08 -13.93 25.61
CA ARG A 710 -27.71 -15.25 25.55
C ARG A 710 -28.35 -15.53 24.19
N GLU A 711 -28.80 -14.49 23.49
CA GLU A 711 -29.33 -14.59 22.12
C GLU A 711 -28.27 -15.03 21.11
N HIS A 712 -27.00 -14.66 21.31
CA HIS A 712 -25.88 -15.07 20.46
C HIS A 712 -25.25 -16.41 20.89
N ALA A 713 -25.77 -17.07 21.93
CA ALA A 713 -25.17 -18.28 22.46
C ALA A 713 -25.07 -19.40 21.42
N GLY A 714 -26.09 -19.58 20.58
CA GLY A 714 -26.10 -20.58 19.51
C GLY A 714 -24.97 -20.36 18.52
N ASP A 715 -24.79 -19.12 18.08
CA ASP A 715 -23.76 -18.71 17.12
C ASP A 715 -22.35 -18.86 17.69
N TRP A 716 -22.13 -18.43 18.93
CA TRP A 716 -20.84 -18.57 19.61
C TRP A 716 -20.45 -20.03 19.87
N LEU A 717 -21.43 -20.93 19.97
CA LEU A 717 -21.23 -22.36 20.21
C LEU A 717 -21.24 -23.19 18.91
N ALA A 718 -21.63 -22.61 17.77
CA ALA A 718 -21.73 -23.28 16.49
C ALA A 718 -20.36 -23.79 15.98
N GLY A 719 -20.35 -25.00 15.40
CA GLY A 719 -19.18 -25.57 14.73
C GLY A 719 -18.05 -26.00 15.68
N LYS A 720 -18.34 -26.25 16.96
CA LYS A 720 -17.39 -26.79 17.93
C LYS A 720 -17.48 -28.30 18.03
N ASP A 721 -16.34 -28.96 17.88
CA ASP A 721 -16.21 -30.37 18.20
C ASP A 721 -16.33 -30.58 19.72
N ALA A 722 -16.94 -31.69 20.13
CA ALA A 722 -17.00 -32.07 21.53
C ALA A 722 -15.57 -32.21 22.10
N PRO A 723 -15.31 -31.73 23.32
CA PRO A 723 -13.96 -31.77 23.90
C PRO A 723 -13.45 -33.22 23.97
N GLN A 724 -12.26 -33.49 23.40
CA GLN A 724 -11.58 -34.79 23.42
C GLN A 724 -10.85 -35.09 24.75
N SER A 725 -11.35 -34.58 25.89
CA SER A 725 -10.74 -34.76 27.21
C SER A 725 -11.41 -35.86 28.03
N SER A 726 -10.60 -36.70 28.69
CA SER A 726 -11.05 -37.55 29.78
C SER A 726 -11.39 -36.68 31.01
N LEU A 727 -12.68 -36.53 31.30
CA LEU A 727 -13.16 -35.89 32.52
C LEU A 727 -12.83 -36.78 33.74
N SER A 728 -12.73 -36.20 34.93
CA SER A 728 -12.64 -36.99 36.16
C SER A 728 -13.96 -37.73 36.43
N SER A 729 -13.91 -38.84 37.17
CA SER A 729 -15.11 -39.61 37.52
C SER A 729 -16.15 -38.79 38.30
N TYR A 730 -15.71 -37.78 39.07
CA TYR A 730 -16.62 -36.85 39.74
C TYR A 730 -17.29 -35.88 38.74
N ALA A 731 -16.54 -35.38 37.76
CA ALA A 731 -17.05 -34.51 36.69
C ALA A 731 -18.02 -35.25 35.77
N GLU A 732 -17.70 -36.49 35.36
CA GLU A 732 -18.60 -37.36 34.59
C GLU A 732 -19.92 -37.59 35.34
N ARG A 733 -19.85 -37.91 36.63
CA ARG A 733 -21.04 -38.14 37.44
C ARG A 733 -21.93 -36.91 37.56
N VAL A 734 -21.35 -35.72 37.75
CA VAL A 734 -22.12 -34.46 37.80
C VAL A 734 -22.70 -34.11 36.43
N GLN A 735 -21.96 -34.38 35.34
CA GLN A 735 -22.44 -34.19 33.98
C GLN A 735 -23.65 -35.10 33.68
N GLU A 736 -23.59 -36.39 34.04
CA GLU A 736 -24.71 -37.34 33.90
C GLU A 736 -25.97 -36.83 34.62
N VAL A 737 -25.83 -36.34 35.86
CA VAL A 737 -26.95 -35.80 36.62
C VAL A 737 -27.58 -34.60 35.91
N LEU A 738 -26.77 -33.68 35.39
CA LEU A 738 -27.25 -32.52 34.63
C LEU A 738 -27.87 -32.91 33.28
N GLN A 739 -27.39 -33.95 32.62
CA GLN A 739 -28.00 -34.50 31.40
C GLN A 739 -29.38 -35.11 31.69
N GLN A 740 -29.53 -35.84 32.79
CA GLN A 740 -30.76 -36.54 33.15
C GLN A 740 -31.83 -35.62 33.75
N ARG A 741 -31.43 -34.68 34.61
CA ARG A 741 -32.36 -33.82 35.39
C ARG A 741 -32.49 -32.41 34.83
N GLY A 742 -31.60 -32.00 33.93
CA GLY A 742 -31.52 -30.63 33.45
C GLY A 742 -30.93 -29.67 34.50
N ALA A 743 -31.22 -28.38 34.33
CA ALA A 743 -30.66 -27.33 35.16
C ALA A 743 -31.04 -27.50 36.64
N SER A 744 -30.06 -27.69 37.52
CA SER A 744 -30.26 -28.09 38.91
C SER A 744 -29.52 -27.17 39.89
N PHE A 745 -30.06 -26.96 41.09
CA PHE A 745 -29.37 -26.22 42.16
C PHE A 745 -28.23 -27.03 42.76
N PHE A 746 -27.25 -26.36 43.38
CA PHE A 746 -26.07 -27.04 43.95
C PHE A 746 -26.43 -28.16 44.95
N HIS A 747 -27.36 -27.92 45.87
CA HIS A 747 -27.79 -28.93 46.85
C HIS A 747 -28.48 -30.15 46.20
N GLU A 748 -29.18 -29.94 45.08
CA GLU A 748 -29.80 -31.03 44.31
C GLU A 748 -28.74 -31.88 43.60
N LEU A 749 -27.66 -31.24 43.11
CA LEU A 749 -26.52 -31.95 42.54
C LEU A 749 -25.78 -32.79 43.59
N VAL A 750 -25.59 -32.27 44.81
CA VAL A 750 -25.02 -33.05 45.92
C VAL A 750 -25.89 -34.27 46.23
N ALA A 751 -27.20 -34.07 46.38
CA ALA A 751 -28.14 -35.16 46.69
C ALA A 751 -28.24 -36.21 45.56
N ALA A 752 -28.23 -35.78 44.30
CA ALA A 752 -28.41 -36.66 43.14
C ALA A 752 -27.13 -37.41 42.73
N SER A 753 -25.95 -36.78 42.89
CA SER A 753 -24.66 -37.39 42.55
C SER A 753 -24.17 -38.36 43.62
N GLY A 754 -24.55 -38.17 44.89
CA GLY A 754 -24.04 -38.91 46.04
C GLY A 754 -22.62 -38.52 46.46
N LEU A 755 -22.07 -37.44 45.90
CA LEU A 755 -20.73 -36.93 46.18
C LEU A 755 -20.75 -35.95 47.37
N LEU A 756 -19.60 -35.75 48.00
CA LEU A 756 -19.43 -34.68 48.99
C LEU A 756 -19.56 -33.31 48.32
N ALA A 757 -20.05 -32.30 49.06
CA ALA A 757 -20.18 -30.93 48.53
C ALA A 757 -18.87 -30.37 47.94
N THR A 758 -17.72 -30.69 48.54
CA THR A 758 -16.39 -30.31 48.03
C THR A 758 -16.03 -31.00 46.71
N GLN A 759 -16.47 -32.26 46.53
CA GLN A 759 -16.26 -33.01 45.29
C GLN A 759 -17.16 -32.48 44.16
N VAL A 760 -18.42 -32.12 44.46
CA VAL A 760 -19.31 -31.46 43.50
C VAL A 760 -18.77 -30.08 43.11
N GLU A 761 -18.24 -29.32 44.05
CA GLU A 761 -17.58 -28.04 43.77
C GLU A 761 -16.36 -28.21 42.86
N GLN A 762 -15.50 -29.21 43.11
CA GLN A 762 -14.36 -29.53 42.23
C GLN A 762 -14.82 -29.96 40.83
N ALA A 763 -15.83 -30.83 40.75
CA ALA A 763 -16.41 -31.30 39.49
C ALA A 763 -16.99 -30.14 38.66
N LEU A 764 -17.74 -29.23 39.29
CA LEU A 764 -18.26 -28.03 38.61
C LEU A 764 -17.14 -27.09 38.15
N GLY A 765 -16.06 -26.97 38.93
CA GLY A 765 -14.85 -26.23 38.54
C GLY A 765 -14.17 -26.83 37.30
N GLU A 766 -14.05 -28.15 37.23
CA GLU A 766 -13.51 -28.87 36.08
C GLU A 766 -14.43 -28.71 34.86
N LEU A 767 -15.73 -28.97 35.00
CA LEU A 767 -16.71 -28.83 33.91
C LEU A 767 -16.76 -27.39 33.37
N ALA A 768 -16.69 -26.37 34.24
CA ALA A 768 -16.61 -24.96 33.83
C ALA A 768 -15.28 -24.67 33.11
N GLY A 769 -14.19 -25.30 33.58
CA GLY A 769 -12.88 -25.29 32.92
C GLY A 769 -12.92 -25.80 31.49
N HIS A 770 -13.70 -26.85 31.24
CA HIS A 770 -13.92 -27.44 29.92
C HIS A 770 -15.01 -26.75 29.08
N GLY A 771 -15.70 -25.74 29.62
CA GLY A 771 -16.77 -25.04 28.91
C GLY A 771 -18.07 -25.83 28.80
N LEU A 772 -18.28 -26.81 29.67
CA LEU A 772 -19.45 -27.70 29.63
C LEU A 772 -20.62 -27.23 30.49
N VAL A 773 -20.37 -26.38 31.49
CA VAL A 773 -21.42 -25.87 32.39
C VAL A 773 -21.39 -24.35 32.50
N THR A 774 -22.57 -23.81 32.82
CA THR A 774 -22.81 -22.41 33.21
C THR A 774 -23.74 -22.38 34.42
N SER A 775 -23.97 -21.20 35.00
CA SER A 775 -24.97 -20.99 36.05
C SER A 775 -25.75 -19.71 35.87
N ASP A 776 -26.96 -19.64 36.44
CA ASP A 776 -27.87 -18.49 36.37
C ASP A 776 -27.26 -17.17 36.92
N SER A 777 -26.18 -17.25 37.70
CA SER A 777 -25.45 -16.10 38.27
C SER A 777 -23.94 -16.26 38.12
N PHE A 778 -23.20 -15.14 37.98
CA PHE A 778 -21.73 -15.14 37.96
C PHE A 778 -21.14 -15.44 39.36
N ALA A 779 -21.94 -15.34 40.43
CA ALA A 779 -21.57 -15.71 41.79
C ALA A 779 -21.04 -17.14 41.92
N GLY A 780 -21.53 -18.08 41.10
CA GLY A 780 -21.02 -19.46 41.06
C GLY A 780 -19.56 -19.54 40.63
N LEU A 781 -19.20 -18.83 39.57
CA LEU A 781 -17.82 -18.75 39.10
C LEU A 781 -16.92 -18.03 40.10
N ARG A 782 -17.42 -16.96 40.76
CA ARG A 782 -16.67 -16.29 41.84
C ARG A 782 -16.32 -17.24 42.98
N ALA A 783 -17.27 -18.09 43.38
CA ALA A 783 -17.03 -19.10 44.40
C ALA A 783 -15.87 -20.01 44.00
N LEU A 784 -15.87 -20.53 42.76
CA LEU A 784 -14.82 -21.41 42.24
C LEU A 784 -13.44 -20.72 42.15
N ILE A 785 -13.37 -19.41 41.91
CA ILE A 785 -12.11 -18.64 41.83
C ILE A 785 -11.50 -18.39 43.22
N THR A 786 -12.33 -18.15 44.24
CA THR A 786 -11.87 -17.75 45.58
C THR A 786 -11.59 -18.96 46.46
N PRO A 787 -10.37 -19.14 47.00
CA PRO A 787 -10.06 -20.26 47.90
C PRO A 787 -10.98 -20.31 49.12
N ALA A 788 -11.42 -21.50 49.52
CA ALA A 788 -12.36 -21.70 50.63
C ALA A 788 -11.92 -21.01 51.94
N SER A 789 -10.62 -20.98 52.24
CA SER A 789 -10.05 -20.32 53.44
C SER A 789 -10.19 -18.80 53.46
N LYS A 790 -10.42 -18.16 52.31
CA LYS A 790 -10.61 -16.71 52.15
C LYS A 790 -12.08 -16.30 52.01
N ARG A 791 -13.02 -17.27 51.99
CA ARG A 791 -14.47 -17.02 52.01
C ARG A 791 -14.95 -16.73 53.43
N LYS A 792 -14.39 -15.69 54.09
CA LYS A 792 -14.83 -15.28 55.43
C LYS A 792 -16.04 -14.34 55.34
N PRO A 793 -17.05 -14.48 56.21
CA PRO A 793 -18.05 -13.43 56.41
C PRO A 793 -17.36 -12.14 56.88
N LEU A 794 -17.90 -10.97 56.52
CA LEU A 794 -17.45 -9.70 57.09
C LEU A 794 -17.73 -9.71 58.59
N ASP A 795 -16.69 -9.74 59.42
CA ASP A 795 -16.84 -9.63 60.87
C ASP A 795 -17.25 -8.21 61.26
N GLY A 796 -18.39 -8.09 61.96
CA GLY A 796 -18.69 -6.91 62.76
C GLY A 796 -20.03 -6.19 62.55
N VAL A 797 -21.18 -6.89 62.51
CA VAL A 797 -22.46 -6.39 63.09
C VAL A 797 -23.31 -7.60 63.49
N ARG A 798 -23.63 -7.71 64.79
CA ARG A 798 -24.55 -8.74 65.33
C ARG A 798 -25.99 -8.45 64.87
N ARG A 799 -26.53 -9.20 63.90
CA ARG A 799 -27.97 -9.53 63.76
C ARG A 799 -28.18 -10.67 62.74
N ARG A 800 -29.21 -11.48 63.01
CA ARG A 800 -29.61 -12.78 62.41
C ARG A 800 -29.48 -12.90 60.89
N HIS A 801 -28.98 -14.06 60.45
CA HIS A 801 -28.89 -14.61 59.09
C HIS A 801 -28.18 -13.75 58.03
N ARG A 802 -26.95 -14.11 57.67
CA ARG A 802 -26.48 -14.02 56.26
C ARG A 802 -25.22 -14.84 56.00
N THR A 803 -25.32 -15.65 54.96
CA THR A 803 -24.31 -16.42 54.25
C THR A 803 -23.16 -15.53 53.74
N ALA A 804 -21.98 -16.11 53.52
CA ALA A 804 -20.88 -15.43 52.83
C ALA A 804 -21.40 -14.81 51.52
N PRO A 805 -20.96 -13.61 51.12
CA PRO A 805 -21.61 -12.85 50.05
C PRO A 805 -21.61 -13.55 48.68
N PHE A 806 -20.81 -14.61 48.46
CA PHE A 806 -20.70 -15.33 47.19
C PHE A 806 -20.39 -16.84 47.38
N GLY A 807 -21.30 -17.58 48.04
CA GLY A 807 -21.18 -19.04 48.17
C GLY A 807 -21.55 -19.77 46.86
N ILE A 808 -21.08 -21.00 46.67
CA ILE A 808 -21.46 -21.79 45.47
C ILE A 808 -22.98 -22.07 45.42
N GLU A 809 -23.65 -22.01 46.57
CA GLU A 809 -25.12 -22.10 46.70
C GLU A 809 -25.85 -20.87 46.13
N SER A 810 -25.17 -19.71 46.03
CA SER A 810 -25.73 -18.49 45.41
C SER A 810 -25.57 -18.41 43.90
N ALA A 811 -25.07 -19.48 43.26
CA ALA A 811 -24.91 -19.58 41.81
C ALA A 811 -26.24 -19.65 41.03
N GLY A 812 -27.36 -19.92 41.72
CA GLY A 812 -28.61 -20.31 41.08
C GLY A 812 -28.56 -21.76 40.59
N ARG A 813 -29.20 -22.05 39.46
CA ARG A 813 -29.14 -23.39 38.84
C ARG A 813 -27.89 -23.49 37.97
N TRP A 814 -27.24 -24.64 38.03
CA TRP A 814 -26.18 -25.06 37.12
C TRP A 814 -26.79 -25.80 35.94
N ALA A 815 -26.34 -25.49 34.74
CA ALA A 815 -26.85 -26.07 33.50
C ALA A 815 -25.71 -26.43 32.55
N LEU A 816 -25.94 -27.43 31.69
CA LEU A 816 -25.01 -27.74 30.61
C LEU A 816 -25.10 -26.69 29.51
N ILE A 817 -23.94 -26.34 28.95
CA ILE A 817 -23.84 -25.54 27.73
C ILE A 817 -24.02 -26.48 26.55
N VAL A 818 -25.23 -26.52 25.99
CA VAL A 818 -25.56 -27.37 24.83
C VAL A 818 -25.57 -26.50 23.58
N ALA A 819 -24.75 -26.85 22.59
CA ALA A 819 -24.89 -26.28 21.25
C ALA A 819 -26.23 -26.75 20.67
N PRO A 820 -27.11 -25.85 20.19
CA PRO A 820 -28.37 -26.28 19.59
C PRO A 820 -28.07 -27.23 18.42
N ALA A 821 -28.66 -28.43 18.45
CA ALA A 821 -28.59 -29.35 17.33
C ALA A 821 -29.35 -28.70 16.16
N ALA A 822 -28.63 -28.25 15.13
CA ALA A 822 -29.25 -27.64 13.97
C ALA A 822 -30.16 -28.67 13.27
N ALA A 823 -31.47 -28.42 13.27
CA ALA A 823 -32.42 -29.11 12.42
C ALA A 823 -32.31 -28.54 10.99
N GLY A 824 -31.29 -28.98 10.24
CA GLY A 824 -31.05 -28.51 8.87
C GLY A 824 -29.56 -28.55 8.51
N GLN A 825 -29.26 -28.41 7.21
CA GLN A 825 -27.87 -28.33 6.69
C GLN A 825 -27.06 -27.33 7.53
N PRO A 826 -25.82 -27.66 7.92
CA PRO A 826 -25.00 -26.80 8.76
C PRO A 826 -24.78 -25.47 8.03
N ASP A 827 -25.37 -24.40 8.54
CA ASP A 827 -25.02 -23.05 8.12
C ASP A 827 -23.53 -22.86 8.48
N PRO A 828 -22.64 -22.53 7.53
CA PRO A 828 -21.24 -22.25 7.83
C PRO A 828 -21.13 -21.23 8.96
N ARG A 829 -20.12 -21.39 9.83
CA ARG A 829 -19.82 -20.53 10.99
C ARG A 829 -20.35 -19.10 10.83
N PRO A 830 -21.01 -18.50 11.84
CA PRO A 830 -21.72 -17.22 11.75
C PRO A 830 -20.75 -16.04 11.59
N THR A 831 -20.12 -15.97 10.43
CA THR A 831 -19.03 -15.05 10.09
C THR A 831 -19.53 -13.61 10.09
N ASP A 832 -20.80 -13.41 9.73
CA ASP A 832 -21.48 -12.11 9.77
C ASP A 832 -21.65 -11.62 11.23
N LEU A 833 -21.97 -12.49 12.19
CA LEU A 833 -22.01 -12.12 13.62
C LEU A 833 -20.61 -11.71 14.09
N TYR A 834 -19.58 -12.52 13.82
CA TYR A 834 -18.20 -12.19 14.16
C TYR A 834 -17.77 -10.84 13.56
N ALA A 835 -18.08 -10.60 12.29
CA ALA A 835 -17.77 -9.35 11.61
C ALA A 835 -18.41 -8.14 12.31
N ARG A 836 -19.72 -8.22 12.61
CA ARG A 836 -20.47 -7.15 13.29
C ARG A 836 -19.97 -6.92 14.73
N THR A 837 -19.73 -7.99 15.48
CA THR A 837 -19.22 -7.91 16.85
C THR A 837 -17.84 -7.28 16.90
N LEU A 838 -16.95 -7.62 15.97
CA LEU A 838 -15.61 -7.03 15.90
C LEU A 838 -15.64 -5.55 15.53
N LEU A 839 -16.52 -5.15 14.60
CA LEU A 839 -16.76 -3.74 14.28
C LEU A 839 -17.25 -2.99 15.51
N HIS A 840 -18.29 -3.49 16.18
CA HIS A 840 -18.81 -2.87 17.39
C HIS A 840 -17.78 -2.80 18.54
N ARG A 841 -16.89 -3.80 18.66
CA ARG A 841 -15.86 -3.85 19.69
C ARG A 841 -14.71 -2.87 19.48
N TYR A 842 -14.22 -2.75 18.24
CA TYR A 842 -13.00 -2.00 17.94
C TYR A 842 -13.23 -0.71 17.14
N GLY A 843 -14.41 -0.52 16.58
CA GLY A 843 -14.77 0.55 15.64
C GLY A 843 -14.13 0.37 14.26
N VAL A 844 -12.81 0.18 14.23
CA VAL A 844 -12.05 -0.13 13.02
C VAL A 844 -11.44 -1.53 13.12
N VAL A 845 -11.70 -2.38 12.14
CA VAL A 845 -11.21 -3.76 12.09
C VAL A 845 -10.22 -3.96 10.94
N PHE A 846 -9.09 -4.59 11.26
CA PHE A 846 -8.04 -4.99 10.32
C PHE A 846 -7.29 -6.21 10.87
N LYS A 847 -6.61 -6.97 10.01
CA LYS A 847 -6.00 -8.27 10.36
C LYS A 847 -5.23 -8.30 11.69
N ARG A 848 -4.44 -7.25 11.98
CA ARG A 848 -3.60 -7.22 13.20
C ARG A 848 -4.42 -7.12 14.50
N VAL A 849 -5.60 -6.48 14.49
CA VAL A 849 -6.43 -6.33 15.70
C VAL A 849 -6.93 -7.69 16.21
N LEU A 850 -7.07 -8.66 15.32
CA LEU A 850 -7.49 -10.03 15.64
C LEU A 850 -6.47 -10.84 16.44
N ALA A 851 -5.25 -10.32 16.64
CA ALA A 851 -4.22 -11.03 17.40
C ALA A 851 -4.62 -11.33 18.86
N ARG A 852 -5.65 -10.66 19.39
CA ARG A 852 -6.23 -10.92 20.73
C ARG A 852 -7.53 -11.71 20.69
N GLU A 853 -8.08 -11.99 19.51
CA GLU A 853 -9.37 -12.65 19.32
C GLU A 853 -9.21 -14.17 19.23
N ALA A 854 -9.25 -14.83 20.38
CA ALA A 854 -9.18 -16.28 20.45
C ALA A 854 -10.41 -16.90 19.77
N GLY A 855 -10.20 -17.73 18.75
CA GLY A 855 -11.29 -18.40 18.03
C GLY A 855 -12.01 -17.55 16.98
N ALA A 856 -11.46 -16.40 16.57
CA ALA A 856 -11.96 -15.67 15.41
C ALA A 856 -11.80 -16.49 14.11
N PRO A 857 -12.75 -16.38 13.15
CA PRO A 857 -12.60 -16.93 11.81
C PRO A 857 -11.34 -16.43 11.13
N ALA A 858 -10.87 -17.18 10.12
CA ALA A 858 -9.74 -16.74 9.32
C ALA A 858 -10.04 -15.36 8.69
N TRP A 859 -9.03 -14.48 8.61
CA TRP A 859 -9.20 -13.12 8.08
C TRP A 859 -9.88 -13.09 6.71
N ARG A 860 -9.67 -14.09 5.86
CA ARG A 860 -10.32 -14.23 4.54
C ARG A 860 -11.83 -14.38 4.65
N GLU A 861 -12.33 -15.18 5.59
CA GLU A 861 -13.77 -15.38 5.80
C GLU A 861 -14.41 -14.06 6.25
N LEU A 862 -13.78 -13.37 7.20
CA LEU A 862 -14.21 -12.04 7.65
C LEU A 862 -14.15 -11.01 6.51
N LEU A 863 -13.14 -11.07 5.64
CA LEU A 863 -13.01 -10.16 4.49
C LEU A 863 -14.20 -10.26 3.54
N LEU A 864 -14.65 -11.48 3.24
CA LEU A 864 -15.83 -11.71 2.40
C LEU A 864 -17.11 -11.19 3.06
N ALA A 865 -17.23 -11.29 4.39
CA ALA A 865 -18.34 -10.68 5.12
C ALA A 865 -18.28 -9.15 5.07
N TYR A 866 -17.12 -8.55 5.34
CA TYR A 866 -16.96 -7.09 5.29
C TYR A 866 -17.22 -6.52 3.90
N ARG A 867 -16.74 -7.15 2.83
CA ARG A 867 -17.04 -6.72 1.45
C ARG A 867 -18.52 -6.80 1.12
N ARG A 868 -19.23 -7.83 1.60
CA ARG A 868 -20.70 -7.93 1.45
C ARG A 868 -21.43 -6.80 2.21
N LEU A 869 -20.99 -6.48 3.43
CA LEU A 869 -21.56 -5.38 4.22
C LEU A 869 -21.26 -4.01 3.59
N GLU A 870 -20.07 -3.84 3.02
CA GLU A 870 -19.66 -2.63 2.30
C GLU A 870 -20.46 -2.43 1.02
N ALA A 871 -20.66 -3.49 0.22
CA ALA A 871 -21.49 -3.44 -0.98
C ALA A 871 -22.96 -3.07 -0.69
N ARG A 872 -23.46 -3.33 0.53
CA ARG A 872 -24.78 -2.89 1.00
C ARG A 872 -24.80 -1.46 1.55
N GLY A 873 -23.65 -0.82 1.66
CA GLY A 873 -23.48 0.52 2.24
C GLY A 873 -23.56 0.56 3.78
N GLU A 874 -23.51 -0.60 4.46
CA GLU A 874 -23.59 -0.66 5.93
C GLU A 874 -22.26 -0.26 6.60
N ILE A 875 -21.13 -0.52 5.94
CA ILE A 875 -19.78 -0.20 6.43
C ILE A 875 -18.96 0.48 5.35
N ARG A 876 -17.78 1.01 5.71
CA ARG A 876 -16.81 1.57 4.76
C ARG A 876 -15.48 0.83 4.85
N GLY A 877 -14.94 0.42 3.70
CA GLY A 877 -13.56 0.00 3.54
C GLY A 877 -12.65 1.21 3.30
N GLY A 878 -11.39 1.11 3.75
CA GLY A 878 -10.42 2.18 3.55
C GLY A 878 -9.14 2.00 4.34
N ARG A 879 -8.34 3.06 4.41
CA ARG A 879 -7.18 3.16 5.32
C ARG A 879 -7.54 4.13 6.44
N PHE A 880 -7.94 3.62 7.60
CA PHE A 880 -8.34 4.45 8.73
C PHE A 880 -7.21 4.64 9.75
N VAL A 881 -6.31 3.67 9.87
CA VAL A 881 -5.17 3.68 10.81
C VAL A 881 -3.85 3.51 10.05
N ALA A 882 -2.91 4.41 10.29
CA ALA A 882 -1.61 4.47 9.61
C ALA A 882 -0.67 3.35 10.10
N GLY A 883 0.25 2.91 9.24
CA GLY A 883 1.23 1.86 9.58
C GLY A 883 0.65 0.44 9.69
N MET A 884 -0.62 0.25 9.32
CA MET A 884 -1.28 -1.06 9.28
C MET A 884 -1.39 -1.55 7.83
N SER A 885 -0.90 -2.77 7.58
CA SER A 885 -1.01 -3.42 6.28
C SER A 885 -2.36 -4.15 6.12
N GLY A 886 -2.83 -4.25 4.88
CA GLY A 886 -4.09 -4.93 4.54
C GLY A 886 -5.31 -4.00 4.49
N GLU A 887 -6.48 -4.60 4.26
CA GLU A 887 -7.79 -3.91 4.26
C GLU A 887 -8.22 -3.57 5.69
N GLN A 888 -8.89 -2.43 5.84
CA GLN A 888 -9.49 -1.99 7.10
C GLN A 888 -10.95 -1.61 6.84
N PHE A 889 -11.81 -1.90 7.80
CA PHE A 889 -13.24 -1.64 7.72
C PHE A 889 -13.74 -0.95 8.99
N ALA A 890 -14.69 -0.03 8.85
CA ALA A 890 -15.27 0.69 9.97
C ALA A 890 -16.75 1.02 9.71
N LEU A 891 -17.55 1.22 10.76
CA LEU A 891 -18.90 1.75 10.60
C LEU A 891 -18.85 3.26 10.28
N PRO A 892 -19.73 3.78 9.40
CA PRO A 892 -19.67 5.17 8.95
C PRO A 892 -19.74 6.19 10.10
N GLU A 893 -20.57 5.92 11.11
CA GLU A 893 -20.78 6.77 12.28
C GLU A 893 -19.53 6.89 13.17
N GLU A 894 -18.71 5.82 13.20
CA GLU A 894 -17.54 5.69 14.07
C GLU A 894 -16.31 6.40 13.48
N VAL A 895 -16.21 6.45 12.15
CA VAL A 895 -15.16 7.20 11.44
C VAL A 895 -15.20 8.69 11.83
N GLY A 896 -16.40 9.25 12.05
CA GLY A 896 -16.56 10.63 12.52
C GLY A 896 -15.93 10.87 13.90
N GLN A 897 -16.12 9.94 14.83
CA GLN A 897 -15.54 10.01 16.18
C GLN A 897 -14.02 9.84 16.15
N LEU A 898 -13.52 8.90 15.36
CA LEU A 898 -12.08 8.68 15.14
C LEU A 898 -11.39 9.97 14.65
N ARG A 899 -12.02 10.66 13.69
CA ARG A 899 -11.53 11.95 13.17
C ARG A 899 -11.62 13.09 14.18
N ALA A 900 -12.67 13.12 15.00
CA ALA A 900 -12.80 14.13 16.05
C ALA A 900 -11.66 14.04 17.06
N ILE A 901 -11.25 12.81 17.43
CA ILE A 901 -10.14 12.57 18.37
C ILE A 901 -8.80 13.02 17.80
N ARG A 902 -8.56 12.85 16.49
CA ARG A 902 -7.37 13.37 15.82
C ARG A 902 -7.26 14.90 15.93
N ARG A 903 -8.39 15.62 15.89
CA ARG A 903 -8.42 17.09 16.01
C ARG A 903 -8.17 17.58 17.44
N LEU A 904 -8.35 16.73 18.44
CA LEU A 904 -8.06 17.06 19.84
C LEU A 904 -6.56 16.92 20.12
N GLN A 905 -5.91 18.01 20.55
CA GLN A 905 -4.52 17.94 21.01
C GLN A 905 -4.38 17.05 22.26
N GLY A 906 -3.27 16.32 22.36
CA GLY A 906 -2.98 15.43 23.48
C GLY A 906 -2.82 16.20 24.79
N GLY A 907 -3.60 15.84 25.80
CA GLY A 907 -3.64 16.53 27.10
C GLY A 907 -2.70 15.94 28.16
N GLY A 908 -1.87 14.96 27.82
CA GLY A 908 -1.05 14.22 28.78
C GLY A 908 -1.83 13.19 29.60
N GLY A 909 -2.99 12.75 29.11
CA GLY A 909 -3.90 11.88 29.86
C GLY A 909 -3.31 10.49 30.10
N LEU A 910 -3.33 10.03 31.36
CA LEU A 910 -2.83 8.71 31.74
C LEU A 910 -3.98 7.70 31.88
N VAL A 911 -3.89 6.57 31.17
CA VAL A 911 -4.86 5.48 31.22
C VAL A 911 -4.14 4.17 31.57
N ALA A 912 -4.55 3.53 32.67
CA ALA A 912 -4.02 2.23 33.08
C ALA A 912 -4.96 1.09 32.64
N VAL A 913 -4.42 0.14 31.87
CA VAL A 913 -5.12 -0.99 31.28
C VAL A 913 -4.59 -2.30 31.88
N GLY A 914 -5.46 -3.25 32.21
CA GLY A 914 -5.03 -4.60 32.60
C GLY A 914 -4.46 -5.35 31.39
N ALA A 915 -3.36 -6.09 31.53
CA ALA A 915 -2.78 -6.75 30.37
C ALA A 915 -3.67 -7.86 29.78
N ALA A 916 -4.58 -8.42 30.58
CA ALA A 916 -5.59 -9.35 30.10
C ALA A 916 -6.63 -8.69 29.17
N ASP A 917 -6.87 -7.39 29.31
CA ASP A 917 -7.89 -6.62 28.59
C ASP A 917 -7.72 -6.70 27.05
N PRO A 918 -8.82 -6.65 26.26
CA PRO A 918 -8.75 -6.57 24.80
C PRO A 918 -7.93 -5.38 24.28
N LEU A 919 -7.82 -4.29 25.05
CA LEU A 919 -7.01 -3.12 24.69
C LEU A 919 -5.51 -3.27 24.97
N ASN A 920 -5.05 -4.45 25.40
CA ASN A 920 -3.62 -4.77 25.35
C ASN A 920 -3.19 -5.03 23.89
N LEU A 921 -2.96 -3.94 23.17
CA LEU A 921 -2.51 -3.93 21.77
C LEU A 921 -1.04 -3.49 21.63
N THR A 922 -0.28 -3.51 22.73
CA THR A 922 1.15 -3.21 22.76
C THR A 922 1.94 -4.23 21.94
N GLY A 923 2.77 -3.77 21.00
CA GLY A 923 3.49 -4.64 20.06
C GLY A 923 2.57 -5.34 19.05
N ILE A 924 1.29 -4.97 19.00
CA ILE A 924 0.31 -5.39 17.99
C ILE A 924 0.01 -4.22 17.06
N ILE A 925 -0.44 -3.08 17.59
CA ILE A 925 -0.71 -1.86 16.80
C ILE A 925 0.25 -0.71 17.16
N THR A 926 0.74 -0.66 18.40
CA THR A 926 1.79 0.29 18.79
C THR A 926 3.16 -0.37 18.65
N PRO A 927 4.20 0.38 18.28
CA PRO A 927 5.57 -0.14 18.25
C PRO A 927 6.04 -0.55 19.65
N GLY A 928 7.02 -1.46 19.72
CA GLY A 928 7.62 -1.94 20.97
C GLY A 928 7.32 -3.41 21.28
N GLU A 929 7.85 -3.89 22.42
CA GLU A 929 7.69 -5.27 22.86
C GLU A 929 6.27 -5.57 23.35
N ARG A 930 5.80 -6.79 23.12
CA ARG A 930 4.49 -7.24 23.61
C ARG A 930 4.50 -7.42 25.12
N VAL A 931 3.40 -7.05 25.77
CA VAL A 931 3.18 -7.30 27.19
C VAL A 931 2.29 -8.55 27.35
N PRO A 932 2.72 -9.60 28.07
CA PRO A 932 1.93 -10.81 28.25
C PRO A 932 0.60 -10.55 28.95
N GLY A 933 -0.49 -11.11 28.41
CA GLY A 933 -1.86 -10.89 28.87
C GLY A 933 -2.26 -11.62 30.15
N ALA A 934 -1.47 -11.46 31.22
CA ALA A 934 -1.72 -12.08 32.52
C ALA A 934 -2.51 -11.16 33.47
N VAL A 935 -3.32 -11.75 34.36
CA VAL A 935 -4.23 -11.04 35.30
C VAL A 935 -3.52 -10.03 36.22
N ARG A 936 -2.23 -10.24 36.53
CA ARG A 936 -1.47 -9.33 37.42
C ARG A 936 -0.70 -8.26 36.66
N ASN A 937 -0.60 -8.37 35.35
CA ASN A 937 0.17 -7.45 34.54
C ASN A 937 -0.69 -6.23 34.16
N ARG A 938 -0.06 -5.07 34.02
CA ARG A 938 -0.74 -3.82 33.63
C ARG A 938 0.10 -2.99 32.69
N ILE A 939 -0.54 -2.09 31.97
CA ILE A 939 0.07 -1.19 31.00
C ILE A 939 -0.45 0.22 31.26
N LEU A 940 0.45 1.18 31.33
CA LEU A 940 0.12 2.60 31.42
C LEU A 940 0.33 3.24 30.06
N TYR A 941 -0.70 3.90 29.55
CA TYR A 941 -0.67 4.69 28.33
C TYR A 941 -0.71 6.17 28.66
N ARG A 942 0.00 6.96 27.85
CA ARG A 942 -0.05 8.43 27.83
C ARG A 942 -0.43 8.85 26.42
N ASP A 943 -1.60 9.47 26.27
CA ASP A 943 -2.14 9.90 24.97
C ASP A 943 -2.07 8.80 23.90
N GLY A 944 -2.40 7.56 24.28
CA GLY A 944 -2.39 6.41 23.36
C GLY A 944 -1.03 5.73 23.16
N VAL A 945 0.06 6.30 23.67
CA VAL A 945 1.40 5.68 23.62
C VAL A 945 1.66 4.88 24.90
N PRO A 946 2.05 3.60 24.82
CA PRO A 946 2.40 2.81 26.01
C PRO A 946 3.73 3.32 26.59
N VAL A 947 3.72 3.73 27.86
CA VAL A 947 4.90 4.30 28.53
C VAL A 947 5.53 3.37 29.57
N MET A 948 4.73 2.53 30.24
CA MET A 948 5.21 1.65 31.31
C MET A 948 4.36 0.38 31.41
N ALA A 949 4.98 -0.74 31.75
CA ALA A 949 4.30 -2.00 32.04
C ALA A 949 4.65 -2.50 33.45
N LEU A 950 3.68 -3.14 34.13
CA LEU A 950 3.89 -3.91 35.34
C LEU A 950 3.89 -5.39 34.95
N GLU A 951 5.02 -6.06 35.10
CA GLU A 951 5.18 -7.48 34.76
C GLU A 951 5.72 -8.24 35.97
N ALA A 952 5.00 -9.27 36.42
CA ALA A 952 5.36 -10.05 37.60
C ALA A 952 5.69 -9.19 38.86
N GLY A 953 5.04 -8.03 39.00
CA GLY A 953 5.24 -7.11 40.12
C GLY A 953 6.40 -6.11 39.97
N LYS A 954 7.14 -6.14 38.84
CA LYS A 954 8.20 -5.17 38.52
C LYS A 954 7.71 -4.19 37.46
N ALA A 955 7.91 -2.89 37.70
CA ALA A 955 7.63 -1.87 36.71
C ALA A 955 8.78 -1.80 35.69
N ARG A 956 8.44 -1.74 34.42
CA ARG A 956 9.36 -1.68 33.27
C ARG A 956 8.96 -0.51 32.38
N SER A 957 9.91 0.39 32.08
CA SER A 957 9.68 1.45 31.10
C SER A 957 9.59 0.84 29.70
N LEU A 958 8.63 1.31 28.91
CA LEU A 958 8.47 0.94 27.50
C LEU A 958 9.00 2.02 26.54
N VAL A 959 9.44 3.17 27.08
CA VAL A 959 10.02 4.29 26.33
C VAL A 959 11.37 4.68 26.90
N SER A 960 12.29 5.15 26.04
CA SER A 960 13.65 5.53 26.41
C SER A 960 13.74 6.87 27.15
N ASN A 961 12.82 7.80 26.90
CA ASN A 961 12.80 9.13 27.51
C ASN A 961 11.48 9.39 28.26
N LEU A 962 11.50 9.32 29.59
CA LEU A 962 10.36 9.66 30.44
C LEU A 962 10.42 11.15 30.84
N SER A 963 9.44 11.95 30.41
CA SER A 963 9.34 13.37 30.76
C SER A 963 8.67 13.66 32.12
N ALA A 964 8.14 12.63 32.80
CA ALA A 964 7.48 12.73 34.10
C ALA A 964 8.23 11.90 35.16
N PRO A 965 8.17 12.28 36.45
CA PRO A 965 8.84 11.52 37.51
C PRO A 965 8.30 10.09 37.62
N GLU A 966 9.18 9.10 37.55
CA GLU A 966 8.86 7.66 37.52
C GLU A 966 7.92 7.23 38.67
N ALA A 967 8.09 7.80 39.86
CA ALA A 967 7.25 7.49 41.02
C ALA A 967 5.76 7.80 40.81
N GLY A 968 5.44 8.89 40.09
CA GLY A 968 4.05 9.26 39.78
C GLY A 968 3.41 8.33 38.76
N LEU A 969 4.20 7.84 37.79
CA LEU A 969 3.76 6.86 36.79
C LEU A 969 3.51 5.49 37.41
N ILE A 970 4.42 5.03 38.29
CA ILE A 970 4.25 3.78 39.04
C ILE A 970 2.98 3.85 39.91
N GLN A 971 2.73 4.97 40.57
CA GLN A 971 1.51 5.16 41.37
C GLN A 971 0.24 5.09 40.50
N ALA A 972 0.24 5.72 39.32
CA ALA A 972 -0.86 5.67 38.37
C ALA A 972 -1.11 4.25 37.82
N LEU A 973 -0.03 3.48 37.60
CA LEU A 973 -0.07 2.09 37.12
C LEU A 973 -0.65 1.10 38.15
N VAL A 974 -0.41 1.33 39.45
CA VAL A 974 -0.81 0.41 40.54
C VAL A 974 -2.18 0.74 41.15
N ARG A 975 -2.69 1.97 40.99
CA ARG A 975 -3.92 2.43 41.64
C ARG A 975 -5.17 1.68 41.14
N LYS A 976 -5.69 0.73 41.92
CA LYS A 976 -7.01 0.11 41.70
C LYS A 976 -8.10 0.87 42.47
N ARG A 977 -9.15 1.33 41.76
CA ARG A 977 -10.43 1.67 42.39
C ARG A 977 -11.24 0.38 42.50
N SER A 978 -11.53 -0.06 43.71
CA SER A 978 -12.30 -1.29 43.96
C SER A 978 -13.21 -1.08 45.16
N THR A 979 -14.48 -1.48 45.00
CA THR A 979 -15.47 -1.47 46.07
C THR A 979 -15.10 -2.47 47.18
N PRO A 980 -15.58 -2.29 48.42
CA PRO A 980 -15.29 -3.22 49.52
C PRO A 980 -15.67 -4.69 49.21
N ALA A 981 -16.80 -4.90 48.52
CA ALA A 981 -17.27 -6.20 48.08
C ALA A 981 -16.28 -6.86 47.08
N LEU A 982 -15.81 -6.08 46.10
CA LEU A 982 -14.82 -6.54 45.12
C LEU A 982 -13.45 -6.84 45.76
N ARG A 983 -13.03 -6.07 46.77
CA ARG A 983 -11.78 -6.32 47.51
C ARG A 983 -11.81 -7.62 48.30
N SER A 984 -12.95 -7.95 48.91
CA SER A 984 -13.17 -9.21 49.61
C SER A 984 -13.07 -10.40 48.65
N TYR A 985 -13.78 -10.33 47.52
CA TYR A 985 -13.73 -11.32 46.43
C TYR A 985 -12.29 -11.55 45.91
N LEU A 986 -11.54 -10.48 45.65
CA LEU A 986 -10.18 -10.55 45.11
C LEU A 986 -9.12 -10.93 46.15
N GLY A 987 -9.48 -11.06 47.43
CA GLY A 987 -8.55 -11.34 48.52
C GLY A 987 -7.53 -10.23 48.77
N LEU A 988 -7.88 -8.98 48.45
CA LEU A 988 -7.06 -7.77 48.63
C LEU A 988 -7.25 -7.20 50.05
N GLY A 989 -6.93 -7.99 51.08
CA GLY A 989 -6.92 -7.52 52.46
C GLY A 989 -5.57 -6.89 52.80
N GLY A 990 -5.51 -5.57 53.05
CA GLY A 990 -4.37 -4.98 53.77
C GLY A 990 -3.85 -3.60 53.35
N VAL A 991 -4.22 -3.00 52.22
CA VAL A 991 -3.72 -1.67 51.84
C VAL A 991 -4.85 -0.64 51.82
N SER A 992 -4.92 0.14 52.90
CA SER A 992 -5.71 1.38 52.96
C SER A 992 -5.09 2.40 52.01
N ALA A 993 -5.63 2.55 50.80
CA ALA A 993 -5.45 3.78 50.05
C ALA A 993 -6.43 4.79 50.64
N ALA A 994 -5.91 5.72 51.46
CA ALA A 994 -6.66 6.87 51.96
C ALA A 994 -7.43 7.54 50.80
N ALA A 995 -8.74 7.69 50.97
CA ALA A 995 -9.57 8.46 50.07
C ALA A 995 -9.13 9.94 50.17
N ALA A 996 -8.28 10.40 49.26
CA ALA A 996 -8.04 11.82 49.05
C ALA A 996 -9.28 12.44 48.37
N PRO A 997 -9.72 13.64 48.79
CA PRO A 997 -10.98 14.24 48.34
C PRO A 997 -10.91 14.62 46.84
N LEU A 998 -12.06 14.54 46.18
CA LEU A 998 -12.26 14.98 44.79
C LEU A 998 -11.72 16.40 44.57
N PRO A 999 -11.03 16.70 43.44
CA PRO A 999 -10.74 18.08 43.08
C PRO A 999 -12.07 18.80 42.83
N ARG A 1000 -12.32 19.87 43.60
CA ARG A 1000 -13.48 20.75 43.41
C ARG A 1000 -13.45 21.29 41.97
N ARG A 1001 -14.57 21.16 41.26
CA ARG A 1001 -14.80 21.83 39.95
C ARG A 1001 -14.38 23.30 40.04
N PRO A 1002 -13.64 23.85 39.06
CA PRO A 1002 -13.37 25.28 39.04
C PRO A 1002 -14.70 26.02 38.85
N ARG A 1003 -15.06 26.86 39.83
CA ARG A 1003 -16.15 27.82 39.68
C ARG A 1003 -15.77 28.76 38.54
N ARG A 1004 -16.57 28.79 37.46
CA ARG A 1004 -16.60 29.91 36.52
C ARG A 1004 -16.86 31.19 37.33
N ARG A 1005 -15.83 32.02 37.53
CA ARG A 1005 -15.98 33.39 37.98
C ARG A 1005 -15.82 34.31 36.78
N ARG A 1006 -16.89 35.06 36.56
CA ARG A 1006 -17.06 36.09 35.54
C ARG A 1006 -15.94 37.12 35.62
N SER A 1007 -15.48 37.57 34.46
CA SER A 1007 -14.67 38.76 34.25
C SER A 1007 -15.43 40.00 34.73
N SER A 1008 -14.85 40.74 35.66
CA SER A 1008 -15.24 42.12 35.96
C SER A 1008 -13.97 42.96 36.12
N THR A 1009 -13.72 43.77 35.09
CA THR A 1009 -13.30 45.20 35.13
C THR A 1009 -12.11 45.69 35.98
N GLU A 1010 -11.26 46.43 35.27
CA GLU A 1010 -10.69 47.76 35.59
C GLU A 1010 -9.58 47.94 36.64
N LYS A 1011 -8.58 48.73 36.18
CA LYS A 1011 -7.62 49.59 36.92
C LYS A 1011 -6.56 48.83 37.73
N LYS A 1012 -5.26 49.08 37.61
CA LYS A 1012 -4.47 50.25 37.25
C LYS A 1012 -3.14 49.77 36.65
#